data_AF-A0A8B7P0Z4-F1
#
_entry.id   AF-A0A8B7P0Z4-F1
#
_cell.length_a   1.000
_cell.length_b   1.000
_cell.length_c   1.000
_cell.angle_alpha   90.00
_cell.angle_beta   90.00
_cell.angle_gamma   90.00
#
_symmetry.space_group_name_H-M   'P 1'
#
loop_
_entity.id
_entity.type
_entity.pdbx_description
1 polymer ?
#
loop_
_entity_poly.entity_id
_entity_poly.type
_entity_poly.pdbx_seq_one_letter_code
_entity_poly.pdbx_strand_id
1 'polypeptide(L)'
;MSDCCIKWWGVLLWFVWVLMVAAQFKHHELDEFDQVEALYHSITPENCHIKPRSNLFLPVDTVSHIPDIQDVNINPVFPNRTGLLHLHNMAHARAFFYSYILQTRFKRPPPANESENAYELDPGFMYYFLSCVADVAANPKINSSAIYFQPNMAYTSSYSGFYNKTMPLFAPRAFRMDDFNDPVHMERTSTLNFFQVDDLGAILPSGETSKNYTLEDYFINEWYYSWLPHTNQRQDGITTFQVKIRYANNTNETYVFHGPNAADEKPGPVKFNRPYYDCGRSNKWSVPAVSPIADLYHRHTAFRHIEYPTFTAISVMETDFERIDVNQCPPSKGNDGPNRFSDTARCRKDTTECEPLDGYGFRRGGYQCRCKPGYRLPNVVRRPYLGELVERATWQQYEESFSCQRIGWIHKLPVTYNRLTQEERNWYVTSRFNNATGINSTLGHNLNVNNFIWFLKSVTPETCQSYTKAELTLNGDVAYGADKQFENEARMAIRLANFASAFLQIVDHDEIFAGVRVVDRPFTEDQMMGEVLSILLGNNRVWSAGMYWDRNKFPNRTLFAPFAFKTQENTRKFSMEDLARINNTRLAYNNQPFFRELKSRWSTNFDELEKYWVKLKLRFNETGMQPIRYERYPTFYKAADLRHGMWSEPYYDCSGPVKKWLVKYAAPFFGWDSLRQKLEFKGAVQVAVDLLRMDINQCPAEYFVQNVFKDTHRCDRKTSYCVPIQGRRFETGGYKCECIQGYEYQYEDPITYFDGQLMEAEFNNIIKDTNSRFDFLKCRLAGAVSTSSSSLLLLFVVLVQQVFRKAARH
;
A
#
# COMPACT_ATOMS: atom_id res chain seq x y z
N MET A 1 29.46 -23.03 69.42
CA MET A 1 28.25 -22.21 69.10
C MET A 1 28.49 -21.15 68.01
N SER A 2 29.73 -20.79 67.69
CA SER A 2 30.09 -19.79 66.66
C SER A 2 29.82 -20.21 65.21
N ASP A 3 30.01 -21.48 64.86
CA ASP A 3 29.83 -21.95 63.46
C ASP A 3 28.37 -22.04 63.00
N CYS A 4 27.42 -22.15 63.95
CA CYS A 4 26.00 -22.21 63.62
C CYS A 4 25.46 -20.81 63.26
N CYS A 5 25.88 -19.77 63.99
CA CYS A 5 25.47 -18.38 63.70
C CYS A 5 25.98 -17.88 62.35
N ILE A 6 27.19 -18.26 61.92
CA ILE A 6 27.76 -17.84 60.64
C ILE A 6 27.01 -18.49 59.46
N LYS A 7 26.64 -19.78 59.58
CA LYS A 7 25.80 -20.45 58.58
C LYS A 7 24.40 -19.85 58.49
N TRP A 8 23.79 -19.51 59.63
CA TRP A 8 22.48 -18.86 59.66
C TRP A 8 22.51 -17.45 59.06
N TRP A 9 23.55 -16.65 59.33
CA TRP A 9 23.73 -15.34 58.69
C TRP A 9 23.98 -15.45 57.19
N GLY A 10 24.77 -16.45 56.74
CA GLY A 10 24.97 -16.71 55.32
C GLY A 10 23.68 -17.09 54.59
N VAL A 11 22.84 -17.94 55.21
CA VAL A 11 21.53 -18.31 54.66
C VAL A 11 20.56 -17.13 54.67
N LEU A 12 20.58 -16.29 55.70
CA LEU A 12 19.71 -15.12 55.81
C LEU A 12 20.12 -14.02 54.82
N LEU A 13 21.41 -13.77 54.62
CA LEU A 13 21.92 -12.89 53.57
C LEU A 13 21.60 -13.42 52.18
N TRP A 14 21.71 -14.74 51.94
CA TRP A 14 21.32 -15.35 50.68
C TRP A 14 19.81 -15.23 50.44
N PHE A 15 18.97 -15.44 51.45
CA PHE A 15 17.52 -15.23 51.36
C PHE A 15 17.15 -13.77 51.12
N VAL A 16 17.81 -12.82 51.78
CA VAL A 16 17.60 -11.38 51.55
C VAL A 16 18.06 -11.00 50.15
N TRP A 17 19.16 -11.56 49.65
CA TRP A 17 19.65 -11.32 48.30
C TRP A 17 18.70 -11.92 47.24
N VAL A 18 18.20 -13.14 47.46
CA VAL A 18 17.18 -13.77 46.61
C VAL A 18 15.86 -13.00 46.65
N LEU A 19 15.44 -12.49 47.81
CA LEU A 19 14.24 -11.65 47.95
C LEU A 19 14.42 -10.29 47.27
N MET A 20 15.60 -9.66 47.35
CA MET A 20 15.89 -8.42 46.62
C MET A 20 15.91 -8.64 45.11
N VAL A 21 16.49 -9.75 44.64
CA VAL A 21 16.48 -10.11 43.21
C VAL A 21 15.07 -10.44 42.74
N ALA A 22 14.26 -11.16 43.53
CA ALA A 22 12.86 -11.45 43.20
C ALA A 22 11.98 -10.18 43.22
N ALA A 23 12.24 -9.23 44.13
CA ALA A 23 11.53 -7.95 44.20
C ALA A 23 11.83 -6.99 43.04
N GLN A 24 12.93 -7.20 42.30
CA GLN A 24 13.22 -6.45 41.07
C GLN A 24 12.30 -6.86 39.90
N PHE A 25 11.68 -8.04 39.96
CA PHE A 25 10.77 -8.55 38.94
C PHE A 25 9.32 -8.49 39.43
N LYS A 26 8.76 -7.28 39.53
CA LYS A 26 7.31 -7.13 39.72
C LYS A 26 6.62 -7.68 38.47
N HIS A 27 5.77 -8.70 38.65
CA HIS A 27 5.01 -9.33 37.57
C HIS A 27 4.14 -8.28 36.86
N HIS A 28 4.21 -8.21 35.54
CA HIS A 28 3.42 -7.28 34.73
C HIS A 28 1.94 -7.67 34.77
N GLU A 29 1.04 -6.67 34.83
CA GLU A 29 -0.40 -6.94 34.70
C GLU A 29 -0.70 -7.38 33.27
N LEU A 30 -1.48 -8.47 33.14
CA LEU A 30 -1.91 -8.99 31.84
C LEU A 30 -2.89 -8.00 31.20
N ASP A 31 -2.56 -7.54 29.99
CA ASP A 31 -3.38 -6.60 29.22
C ASP A 31 -4.13 -7.29 28.06
N GLU A 32 -4.88 -6.51 27.28
CA GLU A 32 -5.61 -7.04 26.11
C GLU A 32 -4.67 -7.53 25.00
N PHE A 33 -3.45 -6.99 24.91
CA PHE A 33 -2.45 -7.46 23.96
C PHE A 33 -1.97 -8.86 24.33
N ASP A 34 -1.68 -9.12 25.61
CA ASP A 34 -1.26 -10.44 26.12
C ASP A 34 -2.31 -11.51 25.84
N GLN A 35 -3.60 -11.17 25.94
CA GLN A 35 -4.70 -12.12 25.63
C GLN A 35 -4.70 -12.55 24.16
N VAL A 36 -4.51 -11.59 23.25
CA VAL A 36 -4.48 -11.87 21.80
C VAL A 36 -3.19 -12.58 21.42
N GLU A 37 -2.05 -12.18 21.98
CA GLU A 37 -0.75 -12.82 21.78
C GLU A 37 -0.76 -14.28 22.26
N ALA A 38 -1.34 -14.55 23.44
CA ALA A 38 -1.51 -15.91 23.95
C ALA A 38 -2.38 -16.76 23.02
N LEU A 39 -3.49 -16.23 22.49
CA LEU A 39 -4.33 -16.92 21.53
C LEU A 39 -3.57 -17.19 20.21
N TYR A 40 -2.86 -16.18 19.70
CA TYR A 40 -2.07 -16.24 18.48
C TYR A 40 -1.02 -17.37 18.53
N HIS A 41 -0.27 -17.46 19.64
CA HIS A 41 0.75 -18.48 19.84
C HIS A 41 0.21 -19.85 20.28
N SER A 42 -1.03 -19.92 20.79
CA SER A 42 -1.63 -21.19 21.21
C SER A 42 -1.96 -22.12 20.03
N ILE A 43 -2.02 -21.59 18.81
CA ILE A 43 -2.38 -22.33 17.60
C ILE A 43 -1.14 -22.56 16.77
N THR A 44 -0.92 -23.82 16.42
CA THR A 44 0.20 -24.30 15.60
C THR A 44 -0.33 -25.17 14.46
N PRO A 45 0.49 -25.42 13.42
CA PRO A 45 0.08 -26.26 12.29
C PRO A 45 -0.33 -27.68 12.72
N GLU A 46 0.27 -28.20 13.80
CA GLU A 46 -0.02 -29.55 14.29
C GLU A 46 -1.32 -29.63 15.10
N ASN A 47 -1.70 -28.55 15.78
CA ASN A 47 -2.83 -28.55 16.71
C ASN A 47 -4.12 -27.95 16.13
N CYS A 48 -4.04 -27.22 15.01
CA CYS A 48 -5.14 -26.43 14.49
C CYS A 48 -6.38 -27.26 14.11
N HIS A 49 -6.20 -28.52 13.72
CA HIS A 49 -7.31 -29.44 13.40
C HIS A 49 -8.09 -29.92 14.63
N ILE A 50 -7.52 -29.81 15.83
CA ILE A 50 -8.11 -30.30 17.09
C ILE A 50 -8.80 -29.15 17.84
N LYS A 51 -8.35 -27.91 17.60
CA LYS A 51 -8.89 -26.72 18.29
C LYS A 51 -10.32 -26.42 17.83
N PRO A 52 -11.18 -25.93 18.75
CA PRO A 52 -12.53 -25.52 18.38
C PRO A 52 -12.47 -24.32 17.43
N ARG A 53 -13.48 -24.22 16.55
CA ARG A 53 -13.61 -23.15 15.55
C ARG A 53 -13.44 -21.76 16.16
N SER A 54 -14.01 -21.49 17.32
CA SER A 54 -13.92 -20.19 18.00
C SER A 54 -12.49 -19.71 18.24
N ASN A 55 -11.55 -20.64 18.46
CA ASN A 55 -10.17 -20.30 18.76
C ASN A 55 -9.38 -20.00 17.48
N LEU A 56 -9.82 -20.50 16.32
CA LEU A 56 -9.19 -20.25 15.01
C LEU A 56 -9.48 -18.86 14.45
N PHE A 57 -10.20 -18.02 15.19
CA PHE A 57 -10.52 -16.65 14.82
C PHE A 57 -10.07 -15.68 15.90
N LEU A 58 -9.51 -14.55 15.46
CA LEU A 58 -9.27 -13.42 16.35
C LEU A 58 -10.50 -12.50 16.40
N PRO A 59 -10.65 -11.69 17.46
CA PRO A 59 -11.66 -10.64 17.50
C PRO A 59 -11.55 -9.65 16.33
N VAL A 60 -12.68 -9.12 15.84
CA VAL A 60 -12.74 -8.22 14.67
C VAL A 60 -11.97 -6.90 14.91
N ASP A 61 -12.01 -6.42 16.15
CA ASP A 61 -11.38 -5.20 16.64
C ASP A 61 -9.85 -5.29 16.81
N THR A 62 -9.24 -6.46 16.54
CA THR A 62 -7.77 -6.59 16.48
C THR A 62 -7.17 -5.91 15.25
N VAL A 63 -7.93 -5.80 14.14
CA VAL A 63 -7.48 -5.03 12.98
C VAL A 63 -7.99 -3.61 13.11
N SER A 64 -7.13 -2.74 13.63
CA SER A 64 -7.45 -1.32 13.81
C SER A 64 -7.44 -0.56 12.47
N HIS A 65 -8.23 0.51 12.36
CA HIS A 65 -8.16 1.51 11.27
C HIS A 65 -8.28 0.95 9.84
N ILE A 66 -9.28 0.10 9.60
CA ILE A 66 -9.64 -0.38 8.26
C ILE A 66 -9.85 0.82 7.31
N PRO A 67 -9.22 0.84 6.12
CA PRO A 67 -9.34 1.97 5.20
C PRO A 67 -10.77 2.12 4.68
N ASP A 68 -11.34 3.31 4.84
CA ASP A 68 -12.61 3.70 4.18
C ASP A 68 -12.32 4.33 2.82
N ILE A 69 -12.82 3.71 1.75
CA ILE A 69 -12.63 4.17 0.37
C ILE A 69 -13.22 5.57 0.11
N GLN A 70 -14.25 5.97 0.88
CA GLN A 70 -14.86 7.30 0.77
C GLN A 70 -13.90 8.39 1.25
N ASP A 71 -13.06 8.08 2.24
CA ASP A 71 -12.12 9.00 2.85
C ASP A 71 -10.77 9.08 2.13
N VAL A 72 -10.41 8.08 1.30
CA VAL A 72 -9.08 7.99 0.64
C VAL A 72 -8.74 9.22 -0.22
N ASN A 73 -9.74 9.89 -0.78
CA ASN A 73 -9.56 11.09 -1.61
C ASN A 73 -9.56 12.39 -0.78
N ILE A 74 -10.05 12.35 0.46
CA ILE A 74 -10.21 13.52 1.33
C ILE A 74 -9.05 13.55 2.32
N ASN A 75 -8.96 12.49 3.13
CA ASN A 75 -7.98 12.34 4.19
C ASN A 75 -6.68 11.72 3.65
N PRO A 76 -5.54 12.05 4.27
CA PRO A 76 -4.28 11.42 3.91
C PRO A 76 -4.29 9.94 4.28
N VAL A 77 -3.66 9.13 3.43
CA VAL A 77 -3.47 7.71 3.70
C VAL A 77 -2.12 7.55 4.37
N PHE A 78 -2.13 7.19 5.65
CA PHE A 78 -0.92 6.91 6.41
C PHE A 78 -0.21 5.64 5.91
N PRO A 79 1.13 5.54 6.07
CA PRO A 79 1.93 4.40 5.62
C PRO A 79 1.43 3.05 6.13
N ASN A 80 1.06 2.96 7.42
CA ASN A 80 0.49 1.76 8.04
C ASN A 80 -0.76 1.23 7.31
N ARG A 81 -1.54 2.11 6.67
CA ARG A 81 -2.78 1.77 5.96
C ARG A 81 -2.56 1.43 4.49
N THR A 82 -1.38 1.71 3.93
CA THR A 82 -1.11 1.46 2.51
C THR A 82 -1.24 -0.02 2.14
N GLY A 83 -0.86 -0.94 3.03
CA GLY A 83 -0.98 -2.38 2.81
C GLY A 83 -2.43 -2.85 2.73
N LEU A 84 -3.25 -2.48 3.72
CA LEU A 84 -4.69 -2.81 3.76
C LEU A 84 -5.45 -2.14 2.61
N LEU A 85 -5.08 -0.91 2.23
CA LEU A 85 -5.68 -0.23 1.09
C LEU A 85 -5.36 -0.94 -0.23
N HIS A 86 -4.13 -1.45 -0.40
CA HIS A 86 -3.79 -2.23 -1.57
C HIS A 86 -4.55 -3.56 -1.60
N LEU A 87 -4.71 -4.23 -0.45
CA LEU A 87 -5.50 -5.46 -0.33
C LEU A 87 -6.96 -5.23 -0.78
N HIS A 88 -7.56 -4.12 -0.31
CA HIS A 88 -8.88 -3.65 -0.75
C HIS A 88 -8.93 -3.44 -2.27
N ASN A 89 -7.99 -2.66 -2.81
CA ASN A 89 -7.95 -2.32 -4.23
C ASN A 89 -7.79 -3.55 -5.12
N MET A 90 -6.99 -4.53 -4.70
CA MET A 90 -6.80 -5.80 -5.42
C MET A 90 -8.07 -6.66 -5.41
N ALA A 91 -8.73 -6.81 -4.26
CA ALA A 91 -9.98 -7.57 -4.17
C ALA A 91 -11.07 -6.95 -5.08
N HIS A 92 -11.18 -5.63 -5.06
CA HIS A 92 -12.13 -4.90 -5.90
C HIS A 92 -11.77 -4.98 -7.39
N ALA A 93 -10.49 -4.81 -7.76
CA ALA A 93 -10.02 -4.92 -9.14
C ALA A 93 -10.35 -6.29 -9.76
N ARG A 94 -10.13 -7.37 -9.01
CA ARG A 94 -10.43 -8.74 -9.48
C ARG A 94 -11.92 -8.99 -9.60
N ALA A 95 -12.69 -8.59 -8.59
CA ALA A 95 -14.14 -8.69 -8.65
C ALA A 95 -14.72 -7.97 -9.88
N PHE A 96 -14.20 -6.78 -10.17
CA PHE A 96 -14.56 -6.02 -11.34
C PHE A 96 -14.19 -6.72 -12.66
N PHE A 97 -12.94 -7.19 -12.77
CA PHE A 97 -12.47 -7.89 -13.97
C PHE A 97 -13.35 -9.10 -14.31
N TYR A 98 -13.63 -9.95 -13.31
CA TYR A 98 -14.44 -11.15 -13.53
C TYR A 98 -15.90 -10.79 -13.84
N SER A 99 -16.44 -9.75 -13.22
CA SER A 99 -17.80 -9.27 -13.55
C SER A 99 -17.89 -8.79 -15.00
N TYR A 100 -16.85 -8.10 -15.49
CA TYR A 100 -16.76 -7.63 -16.88
C TYR A 100 -16.62 -8.78 -17.89
N ILE A 101 -15.68 -9.71 -17.66
CA ILE A 101 -15.40 -10.76 -18.65
C ILE A 101 -16.53 -11.78 -18.77
N LEU A 102 -17.17 -12.15 -17.64
CA LEU A 102 -18.28 -13.12 -17.64
C LEU A 102 -19.51 -12.58 -18.37
N GLN A 103 -19.72 -11.26 -18.37
CA GLN A 103 -20.83 -10.63 -19.09
C GLN A 103 -20.50 -10.29 -20.55
N THR A 104 -19.21 -10.16 -20.91
CA THR A 104 -18.80 -9.84 -22.29
C THR A 104 -18.66 -11.06 -23.20
N ARG A 105 -18.72 -12.28 -22.67
CA ARG A 105 -18.53 -13.54 -23.43
C ARG A 105 -19.44 -13.72 -24.66
N PHE A 106 -20.67 -13.18 -24.63
CA PHE A 106 -21.62 -13.30 -25.75
C PHE A 106 -21.52 -12.16 -26.79
N LYS A 107 -20.55 -11.26 -26.63
CA LYS A 107 -20.49 -10.02 -27.41
C LYS A 107 -19.99 -10.23 -28.84
N ARG A 108 -19.05 -11.16 -29.05
CA ARG A 108 -18.45 -11.42 -30.36
C ARG A 108 -18.81 -12.84 -30.82
N PRO A 109 -19.45 -13.03 -31.98
CA PRO A 109 -19.60 -14.36 -32.54
C PRO A 109 -18.20 -14.93 -32.83
N PRO A 110 -17.99 -16.25 -32.68
CA PRO A 110 -16.75 -16.88 -33.08
C PRO A 110 -16.47 -16.62 -34.57
N PRO A 111 -15.20 -16.61 -34.99
CA PRO A 111 -14.84 -16.54 -36.41
C PRO A 111 -15.61 -17.62 -37.19
N ALA A 112 -16.11 -17.30 -38.38
CA ALA A 112 -17.00 -18.16 -39.18
C ALA A 112 -16.45 -19.58 -39.52
N ASN A 113 -15.18 -19.85 -39.18
CA ASN A 113 -14.48 -21.10 -39.45
C ASN A 113 -14.36 -22.00 -38.20
N GLU A 114 -14.81 -21.54 -37.03
CA GLU A 114 -14.86 -22.34 -35.80
C GLU A 114 -16.26 -22.94 -35.60
N SER A 115 -16.31 -24.18 -35.10
CA SER A 115 -17.57 -24.93 -34.87
C SER A 115 -18.59 -24.12 -34.05
N GLU A 116 -19.88 -24.44 -34.17
CA GLU A 116 -20.97 -23.92 -33.30
C GLU A 116 -20.72 -24.12 -31.78
N ASN A 117 -19.65 -24.82 -31.35
CA ASN A 117 -19.23 -24.90 -29.95
C ASN A 117 -18.23 -23.79 -29.55
N ALA A 118 -17.90 -22.86 -30.45
CA ALA A 118 -16.92 -21.80 -30.25
C ALA A 118 -17.48 -20.52 -29.60
N TYR A 119 -18.73 -20.54 -29.15
CA TYR A 119 -19.40 -19.38 -28.54
C TYR A 119 -18.88 -18.97 -27.16
N GLU A 120 -17.97 -19.74 -26.54
CA GLU A 120 -17.49 -19.45 -25.18
C GLU A 120 -16.10 -18.83 -25.19
N LEU A 121 -16.05 -17.50 -25.17
CA LEU A 121 -14.86 -16.68 -24.87
C LEU A 121 -14.52 -16.66 -23.36
N ASP A 122 -15.06 -17.61 -22.59
CA ASP A 122 -14.84 -17.70 -21.15
C ASP A 122 -13.36 -17.97 -20.84
N PRO A 123 -12.80 -17.31 -19.80
CA PRO A 123 -11.45 -17.58 -19.35
C PRO A 123 -11.29 -19.07 -19.01
N GLY A 124 -10.24 -19.69 -19.55
CA GLY A 124 -9.91 -21.06 -19.21
C GLY A 124 -9.33 -21.20 -17.80
N PHE A 125 -9.07 -22.42 -17.38
CA PHE A 125 -8.53 -22.72 -16.06
C PHE A 125 -7.17 -22.07 -15.81
N MET A 126 -6.24 -22.18 -16.75
CA MET A 126 -4.90 -21.59 -16.57
C MET A 126 -5.00 -20.09 -16.36
N TYR A 127 -5.94 -19.43 -17.04
CA TYR A 127 -6.23 -18.02 -16.80
C TYR A 127 -6.55 -17.75 -15.32
N TYR A 128 -7.50 -18.47 -14.72
CA TYR A 128 -7.86 -18.28 -13.31
C TYR A 128 -6.71 -18.58 -12.34
N PHE A 129 -6.01 -19.70 -12.52
CA PHE A 129 -4.91 -20.10 -11.64
C PHE A 129 -3.74 -19.11 -11.71
N LEU A 130 -3.30 -18.74 -12.92
CA LEU A 130 -2.18 -17.83 -13.12
C LEU A 130 -2.54 -16.39 -12.76
N SER A 131 -3.81 -16.00 -12.88
CA SER A 131 -4.33 -14.71 -12.39
C SER A 131 -4.18 -14.61 -10.87
N CYS A 132 -4.56 -15.65 -10.11
CA CYS A 132 -4.38 -15.68 -8.66
C CYS A 132 -2.89 -15.69 -8.26
N VAL A 133 -2.04 -16.41 -9.00
CA VAL A 133 -0.58 -16.37 -8.78
C VAL A 133 -0.02 -14.97 -8.99
N ALA A 134 -0.43 -14.28 -10.05
CA ALA A 134 0.05 -12.94 -10.35
C ALA A 134 -0.33 -11.92 -9.26
N ASP A 135 -1.50 -12.09 -8.62
CA ASP A 135 -1.91 -11.25 -7.49
C ASP A 135 -0.96 -11.39 -6.30
N VAL A 136 -0.58 -12.62 -5.95
CA VAL A 136 0.34 -12.92 -4.84
C VAL A 136 1.79 -12.57 -5.20
N ALA A 137 2.19 -12.77 -6.46
CA ALA A 137 3.55 -12.51 -6.93
C ALA A 137 3.86 -11.01 -7.02
N ALA A 138 2.89 -10.18 -7.40
CA ALA A 138 3.11 -8.74 -7.60
C ALA A 138 3.30 -7.95 -6.30
N ASN A 139 2.82 -8.47 -5.17
CA ASN A 139 2.97 -7.83 -3.88
C ASN A 139 3.38 -8.82 -2.79
N PRO A 140 4.56 -8.64 -2.17
CA PRO A 140 4.98 -9.50 -1.08
C PRO A 140 4.01 -9.44 0.11
N LYS A 141 3.29 -8.34 0.32
CA LYS A 141 2.32 -8.15 1.42
C LYS A 141 1.08 -9.05 1.28
N ILE A 142 0.66 -9.38 0.05
CA ILE A 142 -0.47 -10.29 -0.18
C ILE A 142 0.05 -11.73 -0.06
N ASN A 143 -0.56 -12.53 0.80
CA ASN A 143 -0.16 -13.92 1.05
C ASN A 143 -1.00 -14.93 0.26
N SER A 144 -2.30 -14.65 0.07
CA SER A 144 -3.20 -15.48 -0.72
C SER A 144 -4.14 -14.64 -1.59
N SER A 145 -4.47 -15.19 -2.76
CA SER A 145 -5.54 -14.71 -3.65
C SER A 145 -6.41 -15.89 -4.04
N ALA A 146 -7.72 -15.72 -3.99
CA ALA A 146 -8.68 -16.76 -4.34
C ALA A 146 -9.94 -16.18 -4.97
N ILE A 147 -10.58 -16.99 -5.81
CA ILE A 147 -11.91 -16.72 -6.35
C ILE A 147 -12.79 -17.89 -5.96
N TYR A 148 -13.88 -17.65 -5.26
CA TYR A 148 -14.80 -18.70 -4.83
C TYR A 148 -16.12 -18.54 -5.54
N PHE A 149 -16.49 -19.53 -6.36
CA PHE A 149 -17.79 -19.57 -7.01
C PHE A 149 -18.84 -20.20 -6.11
N GLN A 150 -20.08 -19.74 -6.23
CA GLN A 150 -21.24 -20.47 -5.71
C GLN A 150 -21.41 -21.82 -6.41
N PRO A 151 -22.07 -22.79 -5.75
CA PRO A 151 -22.34 -24.08 -6.36
C PRO A 151 -23.10 -23.95 -7.68
N ASN A 152 -22.68 -24.69 -8.70
CA ASN A 152 -23.34 -24.74 -10.02
C ASN A 152 -23.43 -23.38 -10.75
N MET A 153 -22.48 -22.46 -10.50
CA MET A 153 -22.45 -21.12 -11.13
C MET A 153 -21.19 -20.85 -11.98
N ALA A 154 -20.27 -21.82 -12.11
CA ALA A 154 -19.05 -21.67 -12.89
C ALA A 154 -19.10 -22.47 -14.20
N TYR A 155 -18.75 -21.81 -15.31
CA TYR A 155 -18.59 -22.40 -16.64
C TYR A 155 -17.10 -22.53 -17.00
N THR A 156 -16.79 -23.43 -17.94
CA THR A 156 -15.42 -23.52 -18.46
C THR A 156 -15.38 -23.97 -19.90
N SER A 157 -14.43 -23.40 -20.63
CA SER A 157 -14.01 -23.84 -21.96
C SER A 157 -12.87 -24.90 -21.91
N SER A 158 -12.37 -25.24 -20.72
CA SER A 158 -11.21 -26.14 -20.54
C SER A 158 -11.53 -27.64 -20.63
N TYR A 159 -12.79 -28.03 -20.89
CA TYR A 159 -13.18 -29.43 -21.12
C TYR A 159 -14.03 -29.59 -22.39
N SER A 160 -13.69 -30.58 -23.21
CA SER A 160 -14.40 -30.91 -24.44
C SER A 160 -15.81 -31.45 -24.13
N GLY A 161 -16.85 -30.88 -24.73
CA GLY A 161 -18.23 -31.32 -24.51
C GLY A 161 -18.87 -30.82 -23.21
N PHE A 162 -18.22 -29.89 -22.51
CA PHE A 162 -18.78 -29.17 -21.36
C PHE A 162 -19.61 -27.94 -21.79
N TYR A 163 -20.47 -28.12 -22.80
CA TYR A 163 -21.36 -27.05 -23.25
C TYR A 163 -22.61 -27.00 -22.37
N ASN A 164 -22.92 -25.83 -21.81
CA ASN A 164 -24.10 -25.61 -20.95
C ASN A 164 -24.14 -26.47 -19.66
N LYS A 165 -22.98 -26.92 -19.18
CA LYS A 165 -22.83 -27.56 -17.86
C LYS A 165 -22.17 -26.58 -16.91
N THR A 166 -22.55 -26.62 -15.64
CA THR A 166 -21.88 -25.86 -14.59
C THR A 166 -21.11 -26.78 -13.66
N MET A 167 -20.03 -26.26 -13.09
CA MET A 167 -19.25 -27.01 -12.12
C MET A 167 -19.97 -27.07 -10.78
N PRO A 168 -19.98 -28.25 -10.11
CA PRO A 168 -20.52 -28.36 -8.77
C PRO A 168 -19.90 -27.35 -7.80
N LEU A 169 -18.56 -27.27 -7.81
CA LEU A 169 -17.76 -26.28 -7.07
C LEU A 169 -16.53 -25.91 -7.91
N PHE A 170 -16.06 -24.67 -7.77
CA PHE A 170 -14.83 -24.19 -8.40
C PHE A 170 -14.24 -23.05 -7.58
N ALA A 171 -13.00 -23.24 -7.15
CA ALA A 171 -12.34 -22.26 -6.31
C ALA A 171 -10.81 -22.29 -6.48
N PRO A 172 -10.26 -21.61 -7.51
CA PRO A 172 -8.82 -21.44 -7.63
C PRO A 172 -8.31 -20.57 -6.48
N ARG A 173 -7.38 -21.11 -5.68
CA ARG A 173 -6.68 -20.39 -4.61
C ARG A 173 -5.19 -20.52 -4.77
N ALA A 174 -4.52 -19.37 -4.87
CA ALA A 174 -3.07 -19.26 -4.78
C ALA A 174 -2.68 -18.82 -3.36
N PHE A 175 -1.60 -19.40 -2.84
CA PHE A 175 -0.98 -18.94 -1.60
C PHE A 175 0.54 -19.07 -1.67
N ARG A 176 1.24 -18.20 -0.95
CA ARG A 176 2.70 -18.25 -0.85
C ARG A 176 3.09 -19.35 0.12
N MET A 177 3.96 -20.25 -0.36
CA MET A 177 4.58 -21.27 0.48
C MET A 177 5.92 -20.79 1.00
N ASP A 178 6.33 -21.34 2.13
CA ASP A 178 7.72 -21.29 2.57
C ASP A 178 8.53 -22.33 1.80
N ASP A 179 9.56 -21.89 1.08
CA ASP A 179 10.43 -22.71 0.25
C ASP A 179 11.73 -23.13 0.94
N PHE A 180 11.93 -22.78 2.21
CA PHE A 180 13.15 -23.10 2.97
C PHE A 180 13.55 -24.59 2.92
N ASN A 181 12.57 -25.50 2.98
CA ASN A 181 12.80 -26.96 2.95
C ASN A 181 12.42 -27.60 1.60
N ASP A 182 12.16 -26.81 0.56
CA ASP A 182 11.75 -27.37 -0.73
C ASP A 182 12.95 -27.92 -1.51
N PRO A 183 12.87 -29.13 -2.10
CA PRO A 183 13.97 -29.71 -2.88
C PRO A 183 14.37 -28.89 -4.11
N VAL A 184 13.52 -27.98 -4.57
CA VAL A 184 13.84 -27.05 -5.66
C VAL A 184 14.87 -26.00 -5.24
N HIS A 185 14.93 -25.65 -3.94
CA HIS A 185 15.83 -24.64 -3.39
C HIS A 185 17.04 -25.28 -2.69
N MET A 186 18.14 -25.45 -3.42
CA MET A 186 19.36 -26.05 -2.86
C MET A 186 20.00 -25.20 -1.76
N GLU A 187 19.85 -23.87 -1.83
CA GLU A 187 20.47 -22.92 -0.88
C GLU A 187 19.76 -22.88 0.49
N ARG A 188 18.57 -23.49 0.62
CA ARG A 188 17.76 -23.50 1.85
C ARG A 188 17.54 -22.09 2.42
N THR A 189 17.25 -21.13 1.54
CA THR A 189 16.88 -19.76 1.90
C THR A 189 15.43 -19.53 1.47
N SER A 190 14.64 -18.87 2.31
CA SER A 190 13.26 -18.53 1.97
C SER A 190 13.25 -17.34 1.00
N THR A 191 12.76 -17.54 -0.23
CA THR A 191 12.78 -16.48 -1.28
C THR A 191 11.46 -15.75 -1.45
N LEU A 192 10.38 -16.17 -0.75
CA LEU A 192 9.01 -15.64 -0.90
C LEU A 192 8.42 -15.70 -2.34
N ASN A 193 9.14 -16.31 -3.28
CA ASN A 193 8.82 -16.40 -4.71
C ASN A 193 8.25 -17.77 -5.09
N PHE A 194 7.77 -18.51 -4.11
CA PHE A 194 7.25 -19.86 -4.27
C PHE A 194 5.75 -19.91 -3.98
N PHE A 195 4.97 -20.32 -4.97
CA PHE A 195 3.51 -20.30 -4.90
C PHE A 195 2.94 -21.69 -5.12
N GLN A 196 1.92 -22.04 -4.34
CA GLN A 196 1.08 -23.19 -4.62
C GLN A 196 -0.32 -22.71 -4.99
N VAL A 197 -0.88 -23.36 -6.00
CA VAL A 197 -2.23 -23.07 -6.49
C VAL A 197 -3.00 -24.36 -6.55
N ASP A 198 -4.11 -24.38 -5.84
CA ASP A 198 -5.00 -25.53 -5.77
C ASP A 198 -6.41 -25.10 -6.14
N ASP A 199 -7.16 -26.02 -6.75
CA ASP A 199 -8.60 -25.90 -6.88
C ASP A 199 -9.29 -26.44 -5.63
N LEU A 200 -9.75 -25.54 -4.76
CA LEU A 200 -10.47 -25.91 -3.54
C LEU A 200 -11.87 -26.46 -3.81
N GLY A 201 -12.39 -26.30 -5.04
CA GLY A 201 -13.63 -26.94 -5.48
C GLY A 201 -13.46 -28.39 -5.91
N ALA A 202 -12.22 -28.90 -6.03
CA ALA A 202 -11.94 -30.28 -6.40
C ALA A 202 -12.05 -31.22 -5.18
N ILE A 203 -13.28 -31.46 -4.71
CA ILE A 203 -13.58 -32.34 -3.57
C ILE A 203 -14.33 -33.60 -4.01
N LEU A 204 -14.11 -34.71 -3.30
CA LEU A 204 -14.87 -35.93 -3.53
C LEU A 204 -16.35 -35.70 -3.15
N PRO A 205 -17.31 -36.02 -4.04
CA PRO A 205 -18.75 -35.84 -3.77
C PRO A 205 -19.26 -36.63 -2.56
N SER A 206 -18.61 -37.75 -2.24
CA SER A 206 -18.92 -38.62 -1.11
C SER A 206 -17.76 -38.63 -0.11
N GLY A 207 -17.80 -37.80 0.93
CA GLY A 207 -17.02 -38.10 2.15
C GLY A 207 -16.39 -36.92 2.91
N GLU A 208 -16.25 -35.73 2.35
CA GLU A 208 -15.44 -34.67 2.99
C GLU A 208 -16.18 -33.32 3.11
N THR A 209 -17.21 -33.26 3.95
CA THR A 209 -17.96 -32.00 4.22
C THR A 209 -17.06 -30.87 4.72
N SER A 210 -16.02 -31.21 5.48
CA SER A 210 -15.03 -30.27 6.04
C SER A 210 -14.15 -29.56 5.00
N LYS A 211 -14.10 -30.04 3.75
CA LYS A 211 -13.36 -29.37 2.66
C LYS A 211 -14.25 -28.49 1.78
N ASN A 212 -15.56 -28.59 1.91
CA ASN A 212 -16.50 -27.80 1.11
C ASN A 212 -16.64 -26.39 1.68
N TYR A 213 -16.06 -25.40 1.02
CA TYR A 213 -16.05 -23.99 1.46
C TYR A 213 -17.43 -23.32 1.57
N THR A 214 -18.49 -23.96 1.07
CA THR A 214 -19.86 -23.45 1.13
C THR A 214 -20.63 -23.91 2.37
N LEU A 215 -20.12 -24.95 3.06
CA LEU A 215 -20.75 -25.53 4.25
C LEU A 215 -20.15 -24.95 5.53
N GLU A 216 -20.95 -24.96 6.60
CA GLU A 216 -20.54 -24.44 7.92
C GLU A 216 -19.35 -25.19 8.54
N ASP A 217 -19.20 -26.48 8.21
CA ASP A 217 -18.11 -27.36 8.66
C ASP A 217 -16.72 -26.89 8.19
N TYR A 218 -16.65 -26.06 7.16
CA TYR A 218 -15.39 -25.53 6.66
C TYR A 218 -14.85 -24.45 7.61
N PHE A 219 -13.67 -24.70 8.19
CA PHE A 219 -13.12 -23.91 9.30
C PHE A 219 -13.07 -22.40 9.06
N ILE A 220 -12.87 -21.96 7.81
CA ILE A 220 -12.56 -20.57 7.45
C ILE A 220 -13.64 -19.88 6.60
N ASN A 221 -14.88 -20.39 6.57
CA ASN A 221 -15.93 -19.94 5.63
C ASN A 221 -16.57 -18.56 5.89
N GLU A 222 -16.18 -17.78 6.89
CA GLU A 222 -16.93 -16.55 7.20
C GLU A 222 -16.89 -15.49 6.11
N TRP A 223 -15.79 -15.43 5.37
CA TRP A 223 -15.68 -14.56 4.20
C TRP A 223 -16.68 -14.94 3.09
N TYR A 224 -17.14 -16.20 3.04
CA TYR A 224 -18.10 -16.67 2.04
C TYR A 224 -19.47 -16.03 2.28
N TYR A 225 -19.93 -16.06 3.54
CA TYR A 225 -21.20 -15.51 3.97
C TYR A 225 -21.26 -13.98 3.98
N SER A 226 -20.16 -13.30 3.64
CA SER A 226 -20.14 -11.84 3.49
C SER A 226 -21.02 -11.34 2.35
N TRP A 227 -21.12 -12.11 1.25
CA TRP A 227 -21.86 -11.72 0.05
C TRP A 227 -22.69 -12.86 -0.57
N LEU A 228 -22.39 -14.12 -0.22
CA LEU A 228 -23.03 -15.31 -0.79
C LEU A 228 -23.74 -16.13 0.31
N PRO A 229 -24.85 -16.83 0.03
CA PRO A 229 -25.59 -16.81 -1.22
C PRO A 229 -26.29 -15.47 -1.45
N HIS A 230 -26.44 -15.07 -2.72
CA HIS A 230 -27.13 -13.84 -3.05
C HIS A 230 -28.64 -14.00 -2.88
N THR A 231 -29.24 -13.27 -1.95
CA THR A 231 -30.67 -13.43 -1.60
C THR A 231 -31.60 -12.51 -2.39
N ASN A 232 -31.08 -11.47 -3.06
CA ASN A 232 -31.89 -10.49 -3.77
C ASN A 232 -32.16 -10.94 -5.22
N GLN A 233 -33.42 -10.90 -5.64
CA GLN A 233 -33.87 -11.30 -6.98
C GLN A 233 -34.35 -10.10 -7.85
N ARG A 234 -33.97 -8.87 -7.48
CA ARG A 234 -34.37 -7.65 -8.21
C ARG A 234 -33.32 -7.25 -9.23
N GLN A 235 -33.75 -6.87 -10.44
CA GLN A 235 -32.86 -6.38 -11.50
C GLN A 235 -32.12 -5.08 -11.13
N ASP A 236 -32.77 -4.21 -10.34
CA ASP A 236 -32.19 -2.91 -9.94
C ASP A 236 -31.27 -3.00 -8.71
N GLY A 237 -31.02 -4.20 -8.17
CA GLY A 237 -30.28 -4.37 -6.92
C GLY A 237 -28.76 -4.27 -7.04
N ILE A 238 -28.21 -4.41 -8.26
CA ILE A 238 -26.76 -4.50 -8.50
C ILE A 238 -26.28 -3.35 -9.37
N THR A 239 -25.20 -2.74 -8.91
CA THR A 239 -24.55 -1.56 -9.50
C THR A 239 -24.07 -1.81 -10.92
N THR A 240 -24.34 -0.83 -11.80
CA THR A 240 -23.92 -0.86 -13.20
C THR A 240 -22.75 0.09 -13.47
N PHE A 241 -21.85 -0.37 -14.33
CA PHE A 241 -20.71 0.39 -14.84
C PHE A 241 -20.83 0.55 -16.34
N GLN A 242 -20.42 1.71 -16.85
CA GLN A 242 -20.46 2.04 -18.27
C GLN A 242 -19.04 2.27 -18.79
N VAL A 243 -18.69 1.57 -19.87
CA VAL A 243 -17.39 1.69 -20.54
C VAL A 243 -17.62 2.05 -21.99
N LYS A 244 -17.01 3.16 -22.42
CA LYS A 244 -16.95 3.56 -23.82
C LYS A 244 -15.65 3.05 -24.43
N ILE A 245 -15.74 2.06 -25.31
CA ILE A 245 -14.61 1.42 -25.98
C ILE A 245 -14.50 1.95 -27.41
N ARG A 246 -13.29 2.36 -27.78
CA ARG A 246 -12.93 2.73 -29.15
C ARG A 246 -11.86 1.78 -29.67
N TYR A 247 -12.22 0.95 -30.66
CA TYR A 247 -11.29 -0.03 -31.23
C TYR A 247 -10.37 0.59 -32.29
N ALA A 248 -9.32 -0.16 -32.68
CA ALA A 248 -8.41 0.21 -33.76
C ALA A 248 -9.13 0.51 -35.09
N ASN A 249 -10.26 -0.16 -35.37
CA ASN A 249 -11.05 0.00 -36.59
C ASN A 249 -11.96 1.25 -36.58
N ASN A 250 -11.79 2.18 -35.62
CA ASN A 250 -12.64 3.36 -35.40
C ASN A 250 -14.10 3.08 -35.01
N THR A 251 -14.45 1.84 -34.70
CA THR A 251 -15.75 1.51 -34.12
C THR A 251 -15.80 1.98 -32.67
N ASN A 252 -16.87 2.69 -32.33
CA ASN A 252 -17.15 3.13 -30.97
C ASN A 252 -18.29 2.27 -30.42
N GLU A 253 -18.05 1.62 -29.30
CA GLU A 253 -19.07 0.85 -28.59
C GLU A 253 -19.20 1.36 -27.16
N THR A 254 -20.42 1.35 -26.66
CA THR A 254 -20.68 1.62 -25.24
C THR A 254 -21.22 0.33 -24.63
N TYR A 255 -20.56 -0.14 -23.59
CA TYR A 255 -20.92 -1.35 -22.89
C TYR A 255 -21.33 -1.03 -21.46
N VAL A 256 -22.43 -1.62 -21.02
CA VAL A 256 -22.95 -1.49 -19.67
C VAL A 256 -23.02 -2.88 -19.07
N PHE A 257 -22.54 -3.03 -17.84
CA PHE A 257 -22.52 -4.31 -17.14
C PHE A 257 -22.68 -4.12 -15.64
N HIS A 258 -23.09 -5.19 -14.97
CA HIS A 258 -23.24 -5.23 -13.52
C HIS A 258 -21.89 -5.55 -12.87
N GLY A 259 -21.54 -4.88 -11.78
CA GLY A 259 -20.28 -5.12 -11.07
C GLY A 259 -20.46 -5.19 -9.56
N PRO A 260 -19.35 -5.23 -8.79
CA PRO A 260 -19.39 -5.05 -7.35
C PRO A 260 -19.99 -3.68 -6.97
N ASN A 261 -20.38 -3.53 -5.70
CA ASN A 261 -20.83 -2.25 -5.17
C ASN A 261 -19.81 -1.14 -5.47
N ALA A 262 -20.29 0.07 -5.72
CA ALA A 262 -19.43 1.22 -5.95
C ALA A 262 -18.92 1.82 -4.62
N ALA A 263 -17.88 2.65 -4.67
CA ALA A 263 -17.27 3.27 -3.50
C ALA A 263 -18.24 4.16 -2.69
N ASP A 264 -19.27 4.72 -3.34
CA ASP A 264 -20.29 5.58 -2.74
C ASP A 264 -21.42 4.81 -2.04
N GLU A 265 -21.50 3.49 -2.23
CA GLU A 265 -22.58 2.65 -1.70
C GLU A 265 -22.29 2.13 -0.29
N LYS A 266 -23.35 1.80 0.46
CA LYS A 266 -23.27 1.18 1.80
C LYS A 266 -24.10 -0.12 1.81
N PRO A 267 -23.50 -1.29 2.09
CA PRO A 267 -22.08 -1.51 2.38
C PRO A 267 -21.18 -1.23 1.16
N GLY A 268 -19.94 -0.81 1.43
CA GLY A 268 -18.96 -0.49 0.39
C GLY A 268 -18.53 -1.70 -0.47
N PRO A 269 -17.63 -1.50 -1.44
CA PRO A 269 -17.21 -2.52 -2.41
C PRO A 269 -16.59 -3.76 -1.79
N VAL A 270 -15.87 -3.60 -0.68
CA VAL A 270 -15.08 -4.64 -0.05
C VAL A 270 -15.43 -4.72 1.43
N LYS A 271 -15.59 -5.95 1.92
CA LYS A 271 -15.80 -6.25 3.33
C LYS A 271 -14.56 -6.93 3.90
N PHE A 272 -14.04 -6.41 5.00
CA PHE A 272 -13.01 -7.08 5.80
C PHE A 272 -13.69 -7.98 6.82
N ASN A 273 -13.24 -9.22 6.94
CA ASN A 273 -13.72 -10.16 7.95
C ASN A 273 -12.68 -10.31 9.06
N ARG A 274 -13.07 -10.98 10.16
CA ARG A 274 -12.15 -11.25 11.28
C ARG A 274 -10.93 -12.06 10.83
N PRO A 275 -9.75 -11.81 11.44
CA PRO A 275 -8.57 -12.62 11.18
C PRO A 275 -8.81 -14.08 11.56
N TYR A 276 -8.27 -15.00 10.78
CA TYR A 276 -8.43 -16.43 11.00
C TYR A 276 -7.14 -17.19 10.74
N TYR A 277 -7.00 -18.39 11.31
CA TYR A 277 -5.86 -19.27 11.08
C TYR A 277 -6.14 -20.27 9.94
N ASP A 278 -5.37 -20.21 8.85
CA ASP A 278 -5.54 -21.08 7.67
C ASP A 278 -4.82 -22.43 7.85
N CYS A 279 -5.48 -23.33 8.56
CA CYS A 279 -4.98 -24.65 8.94
C CYS A 279 -4.79 -25.59 7.73
N GLY A 280 -3.61 -26.21 7.62
CA GLY A 280 -3.28 -27.24 6.63
C GLY A 280 -2.91 -26.71 5.24
N ARG A 281 -2.81 -25.38 5.07
CA ARG A 281 -2.41 -24.75 3.80
C ARG A 281 -1.28 -23.73 4.02
N SER A 282 -1.62 -22.46 4.27
CA SER A 282 -0.61 -21.45 4.56
C SER A 282 -0.09 -21.52 5.99
N ASN A 283 -0.84 -22.14 6.92
CA ASN A 283 -0.47 -22.33 8.32
C ASN A 283 -0.14 -21.01 9.05
N LYS A 284 -0.82 -19.93 8.67
CA LYS A 284 -0.63 -18.58 9.18
C LYS A 284 -1.96 -17.95 9.55
N TRP A 285 -1.88 -16.94 10.42
CA TRP A 285 -2.98 -16.03 10.69
C TRP A 285 -3.12 -15.04 9.53
N SER A 286 -4.31 -14.96 8.95
CA SER A 286 -4.58 -14.16 7.77
C SER A 286 -5.81 -13.27 7.94
N VAL A 287 -5.76 -12.08 7.34
CA VAL A 287 -6.86 -11.13 7.31
C VAL A 287 -7.43 -11.06 5.89
N PRO A 288 -8.69 -11.49 5.67
CA PRO A 288 -9.30 -11.50 4.35
C PRO A 288 -10.06 -10.21 4.04
N ALA A 289 -9.92 -9.75 2.79
CA ALA A 289 -10.71 -8.71 2.16
C ALA A 289 -11.53 -9.30 1.00
N VAL A 290 -12.85 -9.08 1.00
CA VAL A 290 -13.79 -9.79 0.14
C VAL A 290 -14.63 -8.84 -0.71
N SER A 291 -14.65 -9.06 -2.03
CA SER A 291 -15.48 -8.31 -2.99
C SER A 291 -16.35 -9.26 -3.84
N PRO A 292 -17.63 -8.95 -4.10
CA PRO A 292 -18.51 -9.80 -4.88
C PRO A 292 -18.30 -9.67 -6.39
N ILE A 293 -18.47 -10.77 -7.12
CA ILE A 293 -18.45 -10.85 -8.58
C ILE A 293 -19.90 -11.00 -9.07
N ALA A 294 -20.32 -10.10 -9.94
CA ALA A 294 -21.65 -10.11 -10.53
C ALA A 294 -21.64 -10.74 -11.93
N ASP A 295 -22.60 -11.62 -12.20
CA ASP A 295 -22.88 -12.12 -13.54
C ASP A 295 -24.38 -12.02 -13.83
N LEU A 296 -24.69 -11.58 -15.05
CA LEU A 296 -26.04 -11.56 -15.59
C LEU A 296 -26.40 -12.92 -16.19
N TYR A 297 -25.43 -13.59 -16.82
CA TYR A 297 -25.64 -14.78 -17.62
C TYR A 297 -25.21 -16.05 -16.90
N HIS A 298 -25.45 -16.13 -15.59
CA HIS A 298 -25.06 -17.26 -14.74
C HIS A 298 -25.71 -18.59 -15.16
N ARG A 299 -26.70 -18.56 -16.07
CA ARG A 299 -27.21 -19.72 -16.80
C ARG A 299 -27.20 -19.44 -18.29
N HIS A 300 -26.63 -20.34 -19.09
CA HIS A 300 -26.67 -20.25 -20.56
C HIS A 300 -28.06 -20.64 -21.08
N THR A 301 -29.03 -19.73 -20.90
CA THR A 301 -30.40 -19.92 -21.39
C THR A 301 -30.67 -19.04 -22.60
N ALA A 302 -31.53 -19.49 -23.51
CA ALA A 302 -32.01 -18.66 -24.62
C ALA A 302 -33.03 -17.59 -24.16
N PHE A 303 -33.49 -17.64 -22.89
CA PHE A 303 -34.57 -16.82 -22.36
C PHE A 303 -34.05 -15.60 -21.60
N ARG A 304 -33.52 -14.62 -22.35
CA ARG A 304 -32.91 -13.39 -21.80
C ARG A 304 -33.83 -12.52 -20.93
N HIS A 305 -35.15 -12.71 -21.01
CA HIS A 305 -36.13 -11.95 -20.24
C HIS A 305 -36.32 -12.45 -18.80
N ILE A 306 -35.74 -13.61 -18.45
CA ILE A 306 -35.82 -14.21 -17.11
C ILE A 306 -34.50 -13.98 -16.34
N GLU A 307 -33.46 -13.50 -17.02
CA GLU A 307 -32.15 -13.27 -16.42
C GLU A 307 -32.17 -12.03 -15.52
N TYR A 308 -31.66 -12.21 -14.30
CA TYR A 308 -31.44 -11.14 -13.35
C TYR A 308 -29.98 -11.20 -12.88
N PRO A 309 -29.35 -10.04 -12.64
CA PRO A 309 -27.98 -9.98 -12.18
C PRO A 309 -27.88 -10.59 -10.78
N THR A 310 -26.88 -11.45 -10.57
CA THR A 310 -26.63 -12.12 -9.28
C THR A 310 -25.16 -12.12 -8.94
N PHE A 311 -24.83 -12.15 -7.65
CA PHE A 311 -23.46 -12.44 -7.23
C PHE A 311 -23.20 -13.93 -7.36
N THR A 312 -22.39 -14.32 -8.34
CA THR A 312 -22.05 -15.72 -8.64
C THR A 312 -20.77 -16.18 -7.96
N ALA A 313 -19.88 -15.25 -7.63
CA ALA A 313 -18.60 -15.55 -6.99
C ALA A 313 -18.15 -14.40 -6.08
N ILE A 314 -17.07 -14.62 -5.36
CA ILE A 314 -16.37 -13.60 -4.56
C ILE A 314 -14.86 -13.68 -4.82
N SER A 315 -14.21 -12.52 -4.87
CA SER A 315 -12.76 -12.39 -4.84
C SER A 315 -12.32 -12.22 -3.39
N VAL A 316 -11.38 -13.04 -2.94
CA VAL A 316 -10.82 -12.99 -1.59
C VAL A 316 -9.31 -12.74 -1.69
N MET A 317 -8.86 -11.66 -1.06
CA MET A 317 -7.44 -11.32 -0.93
C MET A 317 -7.04 -11.38 0.53
N GLU A 318 -5.90 -11.99 0.83
CA GLU A 318 -5.49 -12.22 2.22
C GLU A 318 -4.07 -11.72 2.47
N THR A 319 -3.88 -11.04 3.59
CA THR A 319 -2.57 -10.62 4.10
C THR A 319 -2.28 -11.32 5.42
N ASP A 320 -1.00 -11.50 5.73
CA ASP A 320 -0.57 -12.03 7.02
C ASP A 320 -0.91 -11.02 8.14
N PHE A 321 -1.55 -11.50 9.21
CA PHE A 321 -1.90 -10.69 10.37
C PHE A 321 -0.65 -10.10 11.05
N GLU A 322 0.45 -10.86 11.08
CA GLU A 322 1.72 -10.42 11.69
C GLU A 322 2.29 -9.14 11.06
N ARG A 323 1.93 -8.84 9.81
CA ARG A 323 2.42 -7.67 9.07
C ARG A 323 1.54 -6.44 9.22
N ILE A 324 0.42 -6.55 9.93
CA ILE A 324 -0.49 -5.43 10.17
C ILE A 324 -0.03 -4.71 11.43
N ASP A 325 0.19 -3.40 11.32
CA ASP A 325 0.54 -2.56 12.46
C ASP A 325 -0.63 -2.46 13.44
N VAL A 326 -0.32 -2.58 14.73
CA VAL A 326 -1.28 -2.38 15.81
C VAL A 326 -1.16 -0.98 16.41
N ASN A 327 -2.28 -0.38 16.81
CA ASN A 327 -2.28 0.89 17.50
C ASN A 327 -2.47 0.68 19.01
N GLN A 328 -1.41 0.84 19.79
CA GLN A 328 -1.44 0.68 21.25
C GLN A 328 -1.78 1.97 22.01
N CYS A 329 -1.90 3.09 21.31
CA CYS A 329 -2.13 4.39 21.92
C CYS A 329 -3.57 4.54 22.43
N PRO A 330 -3.81 5.42 23.42
CA PRO A 330 -5.15 5.70 23.91
C PRO A 330 -6.04 6.29 22.79
N PRO A 331 -7.37 6.20 22.94
CA PRO A 331 -8.32 6.82 22.02
C PRO A 331 -8.06 8.32 21.90
N SER A 332 -7.99 8.81 20.67
CA SER A 332 -7.72 10.22 20.35
C SER A 332 -8.38 10.56 19.01
N LYS A 333 -8.47 11.85 18.67
CA LYS A 333 -9.04 12.29 17.37
C LYS A 333 -8.22 11.67 16.23
N GLY A 334 -8.83 10.73 15.49
CA GLY A 334 -8.17 9.94 14.44
C GLY A 334 -7.88 8.47 14.81
N ASN A 335 -8.09 8.11 16.08
CA ASN A 335 -8.08 6.76 16.68
C ASN A 335 -9.40 6.52 17.45
N ASP A 336 -10.53 6.91 16.86
CA ASP A 336 -11.86 6.78 17.48
C ASP A 336 -12.56 5.44 17.12
N GLY A 337 -11.93 4.63 16.27
CA GLY A 337 -12.49 3.36 15.78
C GLY A 337 -12.37 2.20 16.76
N PRO A 338 -13.02 1.05 16.49
CA PRO A 338 -12.83 -0.15 17.30
C PRO A 338 -11.36 -0.59 17.22
N ASN A 339 -10.71 -0.67 18.39
CA ASN A 339 -9.32 -1.04 18.51
C ASN A 339 -9.10 -1.79 19.83
N ARG A 340 -8.87 -3.09 19.73
CA ARG A 340 -8.64 -3.99 20.88
C ARG A 340 -7.34 -3.70 21.63
N PHE A 341 -6.42 -2.95 21.03
CA PHE A 341 -5.12 -2.64 21.64
C PHE A 341 -5.09 -1.23 22.24
N SER A 342 -6.22 -0.52 22.26
CA SER A 342 -6.27 0.86 22.76
C SER A 342 -5.84 0.97 24.23
N ASP A 343 -5.06 2.00 24.55
CA ASP A 343 -4.52 2.27 25.91
C ASP A 343 -3.68 1.13 26.52
N THR A 344 -3.12 0.23 25.70
CA THR A 344 -2.13 -0.78 26.15
C THR A 344 -0.71 -0.22 26.21
N ALA A 345 -0.46 0.96 25.61
CA ALA A 345 0.84 1.60 25.64
C ALA A 345 1.25 2.04 27.07
N ARG A 346 2.49 1.74 27.45
CA ARG A 346 3.08 2.08 28.75
C ARG A 346 3.65 3.51 28.81
N CYS A 347 3.24 4.41 27.93
CA CYS A 347 3.67 5.81 28.04
C CYS A 347 3.20 6.42 29.37
N ARG A 348 4.05 7.24 29.99
CA ARG A 348 3.70 7.95 31.22
C ARG A 348 2.57 8.93 30.98
N LYS A 349 1.41 8.65 31.60
CA LYS A 349 0.21 9.48 31.46
C LYS A 349 0.40 10.90 32.00
N ASP A 350 1.35 11.15 32.91
CA ASP A 350 1.55 12.48 33.49
C ASP A 350 2.35 13.42 32.58
N THR A 351 3.41 12.90 31.94
CA THR A 351 4.42 13.73 31.25
C THR A 351 4.53 13.45 29.74
N THR A 352 3.99 12.32 29.26
CA THR A 352 4.15 11.86 27.86
C THR A 352 2.82 11.53 27.18
N GLU A 353 2.83 11.60 25.86
CA GLU A 353 1.78 11.26 24.91
C GLU A 353 2.26 10.14 24.00
N CYS A 354 1.35 9.25 23.59
CA CYS A 354 1.66 8.12 22.72
C CYS A 354 1.43 8.47 21.25
N GLU A 355 2.40 8.16 20.40
CA GLU A 355 2.29 8.22 18.95
C GLU A 355 2.61 6.84 18.36
N PRO A 356 1.73 6.24 17.53
CA PRO A 356 1.99 4.93 16.93
C PRO A 356 3.13 4.98 15.92
N LEU A 357 3.87 3.88 15.78
CA LEU A 357 4.91 3.72 14.76
C LEU A 357 4.38 2.86 13.61
N ASP A 358 4.75 3.23 12.38
CA ASP A 358 4.36 2.50 11.19
C ASP A 358 5.42 1.44 10.79
N GLY A 359 4.98 0.31 10.25
CA GLY A 359 5.83 -0.79 9.78
C GLY A 359 6.42 -1.68 10.88
N TYR A 360 5.83 -1.67 12.08
CA TYR A 360 6.26 -2.47 13.23
C TYR A 360 5.63 -3.87 13.24
N GLY A 361 4.48 -4.05 12.58
CA GLY A 361 3.68 -5.27 12.55
C GLY A 361 2.96 -5.58 13.87
N PHE A 362 2.51 -6.81 14.03
CA PHE A 362 1.91 -7.31 15.27
C PHE A 362 3.00 -7.61 16.31
N ARG A 363 3.49 -6.56 16.96
CA ARG A 363 4.50 -6.64 18.02
C ARG A 363 4.26 -5.58 19.08
N ARG A 364 4.50 -5.95 20.34
CA ARG A 364 4.41 -5.03 21.48
C ARG A 364 5.50 -3.95 21.37
N GLY A 365 5.13 -2.70 21.65
CA GLY A 365 6.06 -1.56 21.61
C GLY A 365 6.08 -0.81 20.28
N GLY A 366 5.09 -1.04 19.41
CA GLY A 366 4.90 -0.34 18.12
C GLY A 366 4.43 1.11 18.25
N TYR A 367 4.99 1.85 19.19
CA TYR A 367 4.67 3.24 19.48
C TYR A 367 5.90 3.98 20.01
N GLN A 368 5.82 5.31 20.10
CA GLN A 368 6.80 6.15 20.76
C GLN A 368 6.10 7.11 21.73
N CYS A 369 6.72 7.35 22.88
CA CYS A 369 6.23 8.29 23.88
C CYS A 369 6.91 9.66 23.67
N ARG A 370 6.12 10.62 23.18
CA ARG A 370 6.53 12.03 23.02
C ARG A 370 6.17 12.81 24.28
N CYS A 371 6.85 13.92 24.55
CA CYS A 371 6.49 14.74 25.70
C CYS A 371 5.17 15.46 25.44
N LYS A 372 4.31 15.56 26.46
CA LYS A 372 3.09 16.36 26.39
C LYS A 372 3.43 17.86 26.22
N PRO A 373 2.51 18.67 25.66
CA PRO A 373 2.64 20.12 25.70
C PRO A 373 2.93 20.64 27.13
N GLY A 374 3.86 21.58 27.26
CA GLY A 374 4.36 22.05 28.55
C GLY A 374 5.45 21.18 29.19
N TYR A 375 5.86 20.09 28.55
CA TYR A 375 7.00 19.26 28.94
C TYR A 375 8.03 19.18 27.81
N ARG A 376 9.28 18.85 28.17
CA ARG A 376 10.39 18.66 27.25
C ARG A 376 11.21 17.43 27.59
N LEU A 377 11.98 16.95 26.61
CA LEU A 377 12.94 15.89 26.85
C LEU A 377 14.04 16.37 27.82
N PRO A 378 14.53 15.49 28.72
CA PRO A 378 15.71 15.77 29.52
C PRO A 378 16.93 16.07 28.65
N ASN A 379 17.89 16.83 29.16
CA ASN A 379 19.08 17.22 28.41
C ASN A 379 19.98 16.06 27.98
N VAL A 380 19.76 14.84 28.47
CA VAL A 380 20.52 13.63 28.10
C VAL A 380 19.86 12.88 26.94
N VAL A 381 18.55 13.05 26.76
CA VAL A 381 17.74 12.27 25.81
C VAL A 381 17.49 13.09 24.55
N ARG A 382 17.76 12.50 23.38
CA ARG A 382 17.67 13.19 22.08
C ARG A 382 16.36 12.94 21.32
N ARG A 383 15.72 11.80 21.54
CA ARG A 383 14.56 11.34 20.78
C ARG A 383 13.41 10.99 21.73
N PRO A 384 12.17 10.98 21.24
CA PRO A 384 11.05 10.37 21.97
C PRO A 384 11.41 8.96 22.46
N TYR A 385 10.83 8.56 23.58
CA TYR A 385 11.09 7.23 24.14
C TYR A 385 10.42 6.17 23.27
N LEU A 386 11.20 5.23 22.73
CA LEU A 386 10.66 4.14 21.91
C LEU A 386 9.90 3.15 22.79
N GLY A 387 8.69 2.76 22.35
CA GLY A 387 7.83 1.80 23.05
C GLY A 387 8.54 0.49 23.33
N GLU A 388 9.30 -0.06 22.38
CA GLU A 388 10.11 -1.27 22.59
C GLU A 388 11.02 -1.20 23.83
N LEU A 389 11.64 -0.03 24.07
CA LEU A 389 12.51 0.17 25.24
C LEU A 389 11.70 0.34 26.52
N VAL A 390 10.54 1.00 26.43
CA VAL A 390 9.62 1.18 27.56
C VAL A 390 9.02 -0.16 28.00
N GLU A 391 8.63 -1.01 27.05
CA GLU A 391 8.04 -2.32 27.30
C GLU A 391 9.03 -3.32 27.90
N ARG A 392 10.31 -3.25 27.49
CA ARG A 392 11.39 -4.09 28.03
C ARG A 392 12.00 -3.57 29.35
N ALA A 393 11.68 -2.34 29.74
CA ALA A 393 12.29 -1.73 30.91
C ALA A 393 11.90 -2.47 32.19
N THR A 394 12.88 -2.59 33.11
CA THR A 394 12.59 -2.99 34.49
C THR A 394 11.73 -1.92 35.18
N TRP A 395 11.00 -2.28 36.24
CA TRP A 395 10.16 -1.33 36.98
C TRP A 395 10.94 -0.09 37.45
N GLN A 396 12.15 -0.29 37.97
CA GLN A 396 12.99 0.82 38.44
C GLN A 396 13.43 1.74 37.28
N GLN A 397 13.84 1.17 36.14
CA GLN A 397 14.18 1.96 34.96
C GLN A 397 12.95 2.71 34.42
N TYR A 398 11.80 2.06 34.41
CA TYR A 398 10.52 2.65 34.03
C TYR A 398 10.21 3.90 34.87
N GLU A 399 10.37 3.80 36.19
CA GLU A 399 10.12 4.87 37.18
C GLU A 399 11.14 6.02 37.19
N GLU A 400 12.35 5.83 36.66
CA GLU A 400 13.37 6.89 36.68
C GLU A 400 13.60 7.52 35.29
N SER A 401 13.60 6.71 34.22
CA SER A 401 14.22 7.09 32.95
C SER A 401 13.26 7.64 31.89
N PHE A 402 11.97 7.30 31.94
CA PHE A 402 11.01 7.60 30.84
C PHE A 402 10.06 8.77 31.15
N SER A 403 10.53 9.74 31.93
CA SER A 403 9.75 10.95 32.26
C SER A 403 10.24 12.15 31.45
N CYS A 404 9.34 13.10 31.19
CA CYS A 404 9.69 14.40 30.60
C CYS A 404 9.80 15.47 31.68
N GLN A 405 10.68 16.45 31.47
CA GLN A 405 10.86 17.57 32.39
C GLN A 405 9.83 18.66 32.11
N ARG A 406 9.24 19.26 33.15
CA ARG A 406 8.28 20.36 33.01
C ARG A 406 8.99 21.61 32.51
N ILE A 407 8.40 22.28 31.53
CA ILE A 407 8.84 23.59 31.06
C ILE A 407 8.43 24.63 32.12
N GLY A 408 9.33 25.56 32.45
CA GLY A 408 9.10 26.58 33.47
C GLY A 408 8.04 27.62 33.04
N TRP A 409 8.49 28.83 32.71
CA TRP A 409 7.59 29.90 32.27
C TRP A 409 7.13 29.68 30.82
N ILE A 410 5.85 29.42 30.60
CA ILE A 410 5.26 29.29 29.26
C ILE A 410 4.82 30.67 28.77
N HIS A 411 5.17 31.01 27.54
CA HIS A 411 4.84 32.28 26.89
C HIS A 411 3.49 32.18 26.17
N LYS A 412 2.74 33.28 26.16
CA LYS A 412 1.62 33.48 25.24
C LYS A 412 2.08 34.24 24.02
N LEU A 413 1.58 33.86 22.85
CA LEU A 413 1.83 34.59 21.61
C LEU A 413 1.17 35.99 21.71
N PRO A 414 1.86 37.06 21.31
CA PRO A 414 1.27 38.39 21.30
C PRO A 414 0.15 38.47 20.25
N VAL A 415 -0.87 39.29 20.53
CA VAL A 415 -2.05 39.43 19.66
C VAL A 415 -1.73 40.25 18.41
N THR A 416 -0.83 41.22 18.52
CA THR A 416 -0.42 42.10 17.43
C THR A 416 1.06 41.94 17.14
N TYR A 417 1.41 41.96 15.85
CA TYR A 417 2.77 41.89 15.35
C TYR A 417 3.09 43.11 14.51
N ASN A 418 4.31 43.61 14.64
CA ASN A 418 4.79 44.74 13.85
C ASN A 418 5.43 44.23 12.56
N ARG A 419 5.51 45.13 11.57
CA ARG A 419 6.36 44.94 10.39
C ARG A 419 7.82 44.87 10.81
N LEU A 420 8.57 43.92 10.26
CA LEU A 420 10.00 43.79 10.48
C LEU A 420 10.75 45.00 9.92
N THR A 421 11.88 45.34 10.54
CA THR A 421 12.78 46.35 9.96
C THR A 421 13.37 45.86 8.64
N GLN A 422 13.77 46.78 7.76
CA GLN A 422 14.33 46.40 6.46
C GLN A 422 15.61 45.56 6.60
N GLU A 423 16.41 45.79 7.65
CA GLU A 423 17.61 45.01 7.96
C GLU A 423 17.27 43.56 8.32
N GLU A 424 16.30 43.35 9.21
CA GLU A 424 15.81 42.02 9.58
C GLU A 424 15.21 41.29 8.37
N ARG A 425 14.40 41.99 7.57
CA ARG A 425 13.85 41.45 6.33
C ARG A 425 14.94 41.02 5.36
N ASN A 426 15.98 41.84 5.17
CA ASN A 426 17.10 41.50 4.31
C ASN A 426 17.81 40.25 4.83
N TRP A 427 17.98 40.07 6.14
CA TRP A 427 18.60 38.87 6.72
C TRP A 427 17.88 37.57 6.30
N TYR A 428 16.55 37.58 6.28
CA TYR A 428 15.74 36.45 5.85
C TYR A 428 15.69 36.25 4.32
N VAL A 429 15.70 37.33 3.54
CA VAL A 429 15.45 37.29 2.08
C VAL A 429 16.74 37.14 1.25
N THR A 430 17.83 37.81 1.63
CA THR A 430 18.97 38.08 0.72
C THR A 430 19.93 36.91 0.45
N SER A 431 19.81 35.76 1.13
CA SER A 431 20.76 34.66 0.93
C SER A 431 20.25 33.46 0.13
N ARG A 432 18.91 33.30 -0.04
CA ARG A 432 18.32 32.04 -0.57
C ARG A 432 17.05 32.21 -1.39
N PHE A 433 16.55 33.43 -1.58
CA PHE A 433 15.27 33.64 -2.24
C PHE A 433 15.45 33.94 -3.73
N ASN A 434 15.11 32.96 -4.58
CA ASN A 434 15.00 33.19 -6.01
C ASN A 434 13.58 33.71 -6.34
N ASN A 435 13.50 34.91 -6.91
CA ASN A 435 12.22 35.55 -7.25
C ASN A 435 11.73 35.18 -8.67
N ALA A 436 12.28 34.13 -9.28
CA ALA A 436 11.80 33.64 -10.57
C ALA A 436 10.33 33.22 -10.48
N THR A 437 9.52 33.67 -11.43
CA THR A 437 8.09 33.38 -11.56
C THR A 437 7.80 32.69 -12.89
N GLY A 438 6.63 32.07 -13.00
CA GLY A 438 6.23 31.33 -14.19
C GLY A 438 7.19 30.18 -14.48
N ILE A 439 7.55 30.00 -15.75
CA ILE A 439 8.38 28.87 -16.15
C ILE A 439 9.83 28.96 -15.63
N ASN A 440 10.36 30.16 -15.46
CA ASN A 440 11.71 30.33 -14.94
C ASN A 440 11.84 29.82 -13.49
N SER A 441 10.72 29.61 -12.79
CA SER A 441 10.72 28.98 -11.47
C SER A 441 11.14 27.50 -11.49
N THR A 442 11.10 26.82 -12.64
CA THR A 442 11.46 25.39 -12.78
C THR A 442 12.95 25.16 -13.08
N LEU A 443 13.69 26.19 -13.52
CA LEU A 443 15.04 26.07 -14.10
C LEU A 443 16.19 26.43 -13.15
N GLY A 444 15.93 26.72 -11.87
CA GLY A 444 16.92 27.23 -10.92
C GLY A 444 17.39 26.24 -9.85
N HIS A 445 18.67 26.28 -9.47
CA HIS A 445 19.24 25.49 -8.37
C HIS A 445 18.68 25.84 -6.98
N ASN A 446 18.33 27.11 -6.75
CA ASN A 446 17.66 27.57 -5.54
C ASN A 446 16.18 27.80 -5.86
N LEU A 447 15.39 26.74 -5.80
CA LEU A 447 13.98 26.77 -6.18
C LEU A 447 13.13 27.42 -5.09
N ASN A 448 12.34 28.44 -5.45
CA ASN A 448 11.27 28.92 -4.60
C ASN A 448 10.04 28.03 -4.80
N VAL A 449 9.81 27.14 -3.83
CA VAL A 449 8.76 26.13 -3.88
C VAL A 449 7.36 26.76 -4.04
N ASN A 450 7.10 27.92 -3.43
CA ASN A 450 5.79 28.59 -3.56
C ASN A 450 5.54 29.05 -5.00
N ASN A 451 6.53 29.72 -5.62
CA ASN A 451 6.41 30.17 -7.02
C ASN A 451 6.29 28.99 -7.99
N PHE A 452 7.03 27.91 -7.73
CA PHE A 452 6.96 26.67 -8.50
C PHE A 452 5.57 26.04 -8.44
N ILE A 453 5.00 25.87 -7.25
CA ILE A 453 3.65 25.30 -7.08
C ILE A 453 2.59 26.22 -7.69
N TRP A 454 2.75 27.55 -7.59
CA TRP A 454 1.86 28.50 -8.27
C TRP A 454 1.91 28.34 -9.79
N PHE A 455 3.09 28.13 -10.38
CA PHE A 455 3.20 27.80 -11.81
C PHE A 455 2.44 26.51 -12.14
N LEU A 456 2.63 25.43 -11.39
CA LEU A 456 1.91 24.18 -11.63
C LEU A 456 0.39 24.35 -11.55
N LYS A 457 -0.10 25.12 -10.57
CA LYS A 457 -1.53 25.44 -10.41
C LYS A 457 -2.06 26.38 -11.51
N SER A 458 -1.19 27.18 -12.14
CA SER A 458 -1.56 28.08 -13.25
C SER A 458 -1.74 27.35 -14.59
N VAL A 459 -1.19 26.15 -14.73
CA VAL A 459 -1.37 25.30 -15.91
C VAL A 459 -2.69 24.55 -15.78
N THR A 460 -3.67 24.96 -16.58
CA THR A 460 -5.03 24.39 -16.63
C THR A 460 -5.31 23.83 -18.04
N PRO A 461 -6.41 23.08 -18.23
CA PRO A 461 -6.82 22.59 -19.54
C PRO A 461 -6.94 23.64 -20.64
N GLU A 462 -7.17 24.90 -20.25
CA GLU A 462 -7.31 26.06 -21.13
C GLU A 462 -5.97 26.74 -21.40
N THR A 463 -5.13 26.90 -20.37
CA THR A 463 -3.84 27.61 -20.50
C THR A 463 -2.71 26.74 -21.04
N CYS A 464 -2.82 25.40 -20.96
CA CYS A 464 -1.73 24.51 -21.38
C CYS A 464 -1.30 24.66 -22.84
N GLN A 465 -2.18 25.17 -23.71
CA GLN A 465 -1.89 25.37 -25.14
C GLN A 465 -0.89 26.51 -25.40
N SER A 466 -0.67 27.42 -24.44
CA SER A 466 0.32 28.50 -24.58
C SER A 466 1.76 28.03 -24.34
N TYR A 467 1.96 26.83 -23.79
CA TYR A 467 3.27 26.28 -23.43
C TYR A 467 3.70 25.19 -24.40
N THR A 468 5.01 25.05 -24.59
CA THR A 468 5.56 23.96 -25.42
C THR A 468 5.62 22.64 -24.64
N LYS A 469 5.75 21.51 -25.35
CA LYS A 469 5.85 20.19 -24.70
C LYS A 469 7.03 20.09 -23.73
N ALA A 470 8.19 20.68 -24.09
CA ALA A 470 9.39 20.66 -23.24
C ALA A 470 9.21 21.52 -21.97
N GLU A 471 8.40 22.57 -22.06
CA GLU A 471 8.05 23.45 -20.95
C GLU A 471 7.05 22.81 -19.98
N LEU A 472 6.24 21.88 -20.48
CA LEU A 472 5.29 21.08 -19.71
C LEU A 472 5.88 19.77 -19.17
N THR A 473 7.16 19.50 -19.40
CA THR A 473 7.91 18.37 -18.82
C THR A 473 8.83 18.91 -17.71
N LEU A 474 8.68 18.36 -16.51
CA LEU A 474 9.50 18.71 -15.36
C LEU A 474 10.67 17.74 -15.22
N ASN A 475 11.72 18.18 -14.52
CA ASN A 475 12.83 17.30 -14.18
C ASN A 475 12.37 16.14 -13.27
N GLY A 476 13.02 14.98 -13.39
CA GLY A 476 12.66 13.78 -12.63
C GLY A 476 12.80 13.90 -11.10
N ASP A 477 13.66 14.80 -10.62
CA ASP A 477 13.88 15.10 -9.20
C ASP A 477 12.70 15.80 -8.52
N VAL A 478 11.76 16.35 -9.29
CA VAL A 478 10.45 16.84 -8.79
C VAL A 478 9.57 15.68 -8.31
N ALA A 479 9.72 14.50 -8.91
CA ALA A 479 8.99 13.28 -8.57
C ALA A 479 9.58 12.52 -7.38
N TYR A 480 10.46 13.14 -6.58
CA TYR A 480 11.16 12.46 -5.50
C TYR A 480 10.18 11.82 -4.49
N GLY A 481 10.32 10.51 -4.27
CA GLY A 481 9.45 9.74 -3.38
C GLY A 481 8.21 9.14 -4.06
N ALA A 482 8.01 9.34 -5.36
CA ALA A 482 6.93 8.71 -6.13
C ALA A 482 6.98 7.18 -6.06
N ASP A 483 8.19 6.61 -6.04
CA ASP A 483 8.46 5.18 -5.88
C ASP A 483 7.86 4.59 -4.60
N LYS A 484 7.89 5.35 -3.50
CA LYS A 484 7.35 4.94 -2.20
C LYS A 484 5.88 5.30 -2.02
N GLN A 485 5.49 6.51 -2.40
CA GLN A 485 4.12 6.98 -2.18
C GLN A 485 3.09 6.36 -3.13
N PHE A 486 3.52 6.03 -4.36
CA PHE A 486 2.69 5.39 -5.39
C PHE A 486 3.08 3.93 -5.65
N GLU A 487 3.72 3.29 -4.68
CA GLU A 487 4.13 1.88 -4.76
C GLU A 487 2.91 0.98 -5.07
N ASN A 488 1.78 1.24 -4.43
CA ASN A 488 0.56 0.45 -4.60
C ASN A 488 -0.01 0.52 -6.01
N GLU A 489 -0.01 1.71 -6.61
CA GLU A 489 -0.44 1.96 -7.99
C GLU A 489 0.52 1.28 -8.97
N ALA A 490 1.83 1.39 -8.74
CA ALA A 490 2.85 0.71 -9.53
C ALA A 490 2.71 -0.83 -9.46
N ARG A 491 2.40 -1.39 -8.28
CA ARG A 491 2.17 -2.82 -8.10
C ARG A 491 0.97 -3.35 -8.88
N MET A 492 -0.04 -2.55 -9.17
CA MET A 492 -1.14 -2.97 -10.05
C MET A 492 -0.67 -3.17 -11.50
N ALA A 493 0.25 -2.32 -11.98
CA ALA A 493 0.87 -2.51 -13.30
C ALA A 493 1.75 -3.77 -13.34
N ILE A 494 2.53 -4.00 -12.28
CA ILE A 494 3.37 -5.20 -12.11
C ILE A 494 2.51 -6.45 -12.10
N ARG A 495 1.35 -6.43 -11.42
CA ARG A 495 0.43 -7.56 -11.42
C ARG A 495 0.01 -7.97 -12.82
N LEU A 496 -0.41 -7.02 -13.65
CA LEU A 496 -0.79 -7.33 -15.02
C LEU A 496 0.43 -7.81 -15.85
N ALA A 497 1.60 -7.21 -15.66
CA ALA A 497 2.83 -7.64 -16.30
C ALA A 497 3.27 -9.06 -15.89
N ASN A 498 3.10 -9.42 -14.61
CA ASN A 498 3.37 -10.74 -14.06
C ASN A 498 2.37 -11.76 -14.58
N PHE A 499 1.09 -11.40 -14.65
CA PHE A 499 0.06 -12.26 -15.22
C PHE A 499 0.34 -12.58 -16.69
N ALA A 500 0.61 -11.56 -17.50
CA ALA A 500 0.97 -11.73 -18.90
C ALA A 500 2.24 -12.59 -19.05
N SER A 501 3.26 -12.35 -18.20
CA SER A 501 4.49 -13.13 -18.20
C SER A 501 4.26 -14.60 -17.84
N ALA A 502 3.47 -14.87 -16.81
CA ALA A 502 3.15 -16.22 -16.36
C ALA A 502 2.39 -16.99 -17.45
N PHE A 503 1.36 -16.38 -18.04
CA PHE A 503 0.53 -17.02 -19.06
C PHE A 503 1.34 -17.32 -20.34
N LEU A 504 2.10 -16.35 -20.86
CA LEU A 504 2.89 -16.52 -22.09
C LEU A 504 4.08 -17.49 -21.93
N GLN A 505 4.49 -17.80 -20.69
CA GLN A 505 5.59 -18.72 -20.43
C GLN A 505 5.13 -20.14 -20.09
N ILE A 506 4.05 -20.25 -19.30
CA ILE A 506 3.55 -21.55 -18.79
C ILE A 506 2.57 -22.18 -19.78
N VAL A 507 1.65 -21.39 -20.35
CA VAL A 507 0.62 -21.93 -21.25
C VAL A 507 1.22 -22.20 -22.62
N ASP A 508 0.90 -23.38 -23.14
CA ASP A 508 1.31 -23.81 -24.47
C ASP A 508 0.06 -24.17 -25.27
N HIS A 509 -0.25 -23.36 -26.28
CA HIS A 509 -1.50 -23.47 -27.02
C HIS A 509 -1.53 -24.68 -27.97
N ASP A 510 -0.36 -25.27 -28.24
CA ASP A 510 -0.22 -26.45 -29.08
C ASP A 510 -0.11 -27.75 -28.24
N GLU A 511 -0.18 -27.64 -26.91
CA GLU A 511 -0.09 -28.80 -26.01
C GLU A 511 -1.37 -29.64 -26.10
N ILE A 512 -1.20 -30.96 -26.11
CA ILE A 512 -2.31 -31.92 -26.19
C ILE A 512 -2.37 -32.67 -24.86
N PHE A 513 -3.48 -32.53 -24.15
CA PHE A 513 -3.72 -33.28 -22.92
C PHE A 513 -4.39 -34.62 -23.21
N ALA A 514 -4.13 -35.61 -22.36
CA ALA A 514 -4.85 -36.88 -22.40
C ALA A 514 -6.28 -36.71 -21.84
N GLY A 515 -7.27 -37.30 -22.51
CA GLY A 515 -8.66 -37.29 -22.07
C GLY A 515 -9.49 -36.15 -22.66
N VAL A 516 -10.34 -35.53 -21.83
CA VAL A 516 -11.31 -34.49 -22.24
C VAL A 516 -10.81 -33.06 -22.00
N ARG A 517 -9.59 -32.88 -21.51
CA ARG A 517 -9.05 -31.55 -21.16
C ARG A 517 -8.59 -30.82 -22.41
N VAL A 518 -8.93 -29.53 -22.50
CA VAL A 518 -8.57 -28.62 -23.59
C VAL A 518 -7.61 -27.55 -23.06
N VAL A 519 -6.62 -27.19 -23.88
CA VAL A 519 -5.72 -26.06 -23.62
C VAL A 519 -6.45 -24.73 -23.63
N ASP A 520 -6.01 -23.80 -22.79
CA ASP A 520 -6.51 -22.44 -22.80
C ASP A 520 -6.14 -21.75 -24.13
N ARG A 521 -7.10 -20.99 -24.69
CA ARG A 521 -6.90 -20.22 -25.91
C ARG A 521 -5.90 -19.06 -25.70
N PRO A 522 -5.28 -18.54 -26.77
CA PRO A 522 -4.50 -17.31 -26.70
C PRO A 522 -5.33 -16.13 -26.17
N PHE A 523 -4.64 -15.11 -25.65
CA PHE A 523 -5.29 -13.91 -25.14
C PHE A 523 -6.21 -13.26 -26.16
N THR A 524 -7.42 -12.92 -25.72
CA THR A 524 -8.39 -12.17 -26.51
C THR A 524 -8.28 -10.67 -26.25
N GLU A 525 -8.75 -9.87 -27.20
CA GLU A 525 -8.77 -8.40 -27.04
C GLU A 525 -9.59 -7.99 -25.81
N ASP A 526 -10.76 -8.59 -25.61
CA ASP A 526 -11.66 -8.27 -24.50
C ASP A 526 -11.05 -8.65 -23.14
N GLN A 527 -10.31 -9.75 -23.04
CA GLN A 527 -9.59 -10.12 -21.81
C GLN A 527 -8.53 -9.07 -21.44
N MET A 528 -7.69 -8.67 -22.40
CA MET A 528 -6.64 -7.67 -22.14
C MET A 528 -7.23 -6.28 -21.90
N MET A 529 -8.30 -5.93 -22.61
CA MET A 529 -9.02 -4.68 -22.38
C MET A 529 -9.64 -4.65 -20.97
N GLY A 530 -10.29 -5.74 -20.56
CA GLY A 530 -10.85 -5.91 -19.22
C GLY A 530 -9.80 -5.83 -18.12
N GLU A 531 -8.62 -6.44 -18.34
CA GLU A 531 -7.52 -6.37 -17.37
C GLU A 531 -6.98 -4.95 -17.19
N VAL A 532 -6.76 -4.20 -18.28
CA VAL A 532 -6.34 -2.79 -18.18
C VAL A 532 -7.41 -1.93 -17.50
N LEU A 533 -8.68 -2.16 -17.83
CA LEU A 533 -9.80 -1.45 -17.23
C LEU A 533 -9.89 -1.70 -15.72
N SER A 534 -9.66 -2.94 -15.28
CA SER A 534 -9.72 -3.32 -13.87
C SER A 534 -8.70 -2.59 -12.98
N ILE A 535 -7.55 -2.19 -13.53
CA ILE A 535 -6.55 -1.40 -12.80
C ILE A 535 -7.12 -0.02 -12.45
N LEU A 536 -7.81 0.60 -13.41
CA LEU A 536 -8.37 1.94 -13.27
C LEU A 536 -9.53 1.99 -12.27
N LEU A 537 -10.34 0.93 -12.23
CA LEU A 537 -11.48 0.83 -11.32
C LEU A 537 -11.12 0.32 -9.93
N GLY A 538 -10.16 -0.59 -9.84
CA GLY A 538 -9.68 -1.11 -8.58
C GLY A 538 -9.01 -0.06 -7.70
N ASN A 539 -8.47 1.01 -8.30
CA ASN A 539 -7.77 2.07 -7.56
C ASN A 539 -8.16 3.48 -8.03
N ASN A 540 -8.83 4.21 -7.14
CA ASN A 540 -9.24 5.60 -7.36
C ASN A 540 -8.08 6.60 -7.57
N ARG A 541 -6.84 6.24 -7.24
CA ARG A 541 -5.66 7.08 -7.47
C ARG A 541 -5.09 7.00 -8.89
N VAL A 542 -5.35 5.90 -9.60
CA VAL A 542 -4.93 5.73 -11.00
C VAL A 542 -5.86 6.53 -11.90
N TRP A 543 -5.30 7.32 -12.81
CA TRP A 543 -6.05 8.16 -13.77
C TRP A 543 -6.11 7.56 -15.17
N SER A 544 -5.03 6.90 -15.58
CA SER A 544 -5.01 6.09 -16.79
C SER A 544 -4.12 4.87 -16.62
N ALA A 545 -4.43 3.82 -17.37
CA ALA A 545 -3.67 2.59 -17.44
C ALA A 545 -3.62 2.12 -18.89
N GLY A 546 -2.53 1.47 -19.29
CA GLY A 546 -2.42 0.91 -20.63
C GLY A 546 -1.51 -0.31 -20.66
N MET A 547 -1.76 -1.22 -21.59
CA MET A 547 -0.88 -2.34 -21.89
C MET A 547 -0.45 -2.23 -23.35
N TYR A 548 0.85 -2.19 -23.59
CA TYR A 548 1.46 -1.89 -24.87
C TYR A 548 2.22 -3.12 -25.36
N TRP A 549 1.78 -3.72 -26.46
CA TRP A 549 2.41 -4.90 -27.04
C TRP A 549 3.46 -4.50 -28.09
N ASP A 550 4.58 -5.21 -28.15
CA ASP A 550 5.53 -5.01 -29.24
C ASP A 550 4.96 -5.51 -30.58
N ARG A 551 5.58 -5.11 -31.68
CA ARG A 551 5.10 -5.40 -33.04
C ARG A 551 4.94 -6.90 -33.26
N ASN A 552 3.77 -7.31 -33.76
CA ASN A 552 3.42 -8.70 -34.07
C ASN A 552 3.54 -9.66 -32.86
N LYS A 553 3.47 -9.15 -31.63
CA LYS A 553 3.53 -9.99 -30.42
C LYS A 553 2.16 -10.36 -29.86
N PHE A 554 1.10 -9.67 -30.27
CA PHE A 554 -0.28 -10.02 -29.94
C PHE A 554 -0.91 -10.88 -31.05
N PRO A 555 -1.73 -11.91 -30.73
CA PRO A 555 -2.35 -12.77 -31.73
C PRO A 555 -3.15 -11.97 -32.77
N ASN A 556 -2.97 -12.27 -34.06
CA ASN A 556 -3.71 -11.69 -35.19
C ASN A 556 -3.71 -10.14 -35.28
N ARG A 557 -2.78 -9.45 -34.61
CA ARG A 557 -2.63 -7.99 -34.68
C ARG A 557 -1.18 -7.56 -34.82
N THR A 558 -0.94 -6.52 -35.63
CA THR A 558 0.40 -5.93 -35.79
C THR A 558 0.77 -5.04 -34.62
N LEU A 559 -0.19 -4.24 -34.13
CA LEU A 559 -0.10 -3.39 -32.96
C LEU A 559 -1.38 -3.59 -32.17
N PHE A 560 -1.23 -3.68 -30.85
CA PHE A 560 -2.36 -3.71 -29.93
C PHE A 560 -1.95 -2.98 -28.66
N ALA A 561 -2.69 -1.93 -28.29
CA ALA A 561 -2.39 -1.14 -27.11
C ALA A 561 -3.68 -0.64 -26.43
N PRO A 562 -4.36 -1.49 -25.66
CA PRO A 562 -5.48 -1.08 -24.83
C PRO A 562 -5.05 0.00 -23.83
N PHE A 563 -5.72 1.15 -23.86
CA PHE A 563 -5.50 2.29 -22.99
C PHE A 563 -6.83 2.76 -22.38
N ALA A 564 -6.96 2.64 -21.07
CA ALA A 564 -8.14 3.06 -20.31
C ALA A 564 -7.83 4.33 -19.51
N PHE A 565 -8.82 5.22 -19.41
CA PHE A 565 -8.70 6.46 -18.64
C PHE A 565 -10.05 6.92 -18.08
N LYS A 566 -9.97 7.73 -17.03
CA LYS A 566 -11.12 8.44 -16.45
C LYS A 566 -10.91 9.95 -16.52
N THR A 567 -12.00 10.69 -16.65
CA THR A 567 -11.98 12.17 -16.74
C THR A 567 -12.38 12.85 -15.43
N GLN A 568 -13.08 12.12 -14.57
CA GLN A 568 -13.63 12.61 -13.30
C GLN A 568 -13.32 11.59 -12.20
N GLU A 569 -13.34 12.03 -10.95
CA GLU A 569 -13.15 11.17 -9.78
C GLU A 569 -14.46 10.46 -9.41
N ASN A 570 -14.36 9.27 -8.82
CA ASN A 570 -15.49 8.47 -8.33
C ASN A 570 -16.64 8.26 -9.34
N THR A 571 -16.31 8.15 -10.63
CA THR A 571 -17.31 7.90 -11.68
C THR A 571 -17.57 6.42 -11.90
N ARG A 572 -18.79 6.09 -12.33
CA ARG A 572 -19.15 4.76 -12.87
C ARG A 572 -18.98 4.67 -14.39
N LYS A 573 -18.45 5.75 -15.01
CA LYS A 573 -18.27 5.91 -16.45
C LYS A 573 -16.79 5.98 -16.76
N PHE A 574 -16.34 5.09 -17.64
CA PHE A 574 -14.94 4.94 -18.05
C PHE A 574 -14.81 4.97 -19.56
N SER A 575 -13.64 5.38 -20.03
CA SER A 575 -13.32 5.39 -21.46
C SER A 575 -12.08 4.55 -21.73
N MET A 576 -12.09 3.91 -22.88
CA MET A 576 -11.03 3.03 -23.32
C MET A 576 -10.82 3.18 -24.82
N GLU A 577 -9.58 3.19 -25.24
CA GLU A 577 -9.21 3.19 -26.66
C GLU A 577 -8.04 2.24 -26.94
N ASP A 578 -8.00 1.69 -28.15
CA ASP A 578 -6.81 1.03 -28.67
C ASP A 578 -5.90 2.04 -29.37
N LEU A 579 -4.71 2.27 -28.80
CA LEU A 579 -3.72 3.20 -29.33
C LEU A 579 -3.02 2.68 -30.60
N ALA A 580 -3.34 1.47 -31.07
CA ALA A 580 -2.98 0.99 -32.40
C ALA A 580 -3.64 1.80 -33.54
N ARG A 581 -4.58 2.71 -33.23
CA ARG A 581 -5.14 3.69 -34.16
C ARG A 581 -4.12 4.76 -34.54
N ILE A 582 -3.26 4.44 -35.49
CA ILE A 582 -2.24 5.36 -36.01
C ILE A 582 -2.53 5.75 -37.46
N ASN A 583 -2.54 7.06 -37.73
CA ASN A 583 -2.54 7.59 -39.09
C ASN A 583 -1.12 7.65 -39.68
N ASN A 584 -0.10 7.72 -38.81
CA ASN A 584 1.31 7.82 -39.18
C ASN A 584 2.16 6.92 -38.25
N THR A 585 3.12 6.18 -38.82
CA THR A 585 4.02 5.29 -38.08
C THR A 585 4.86 6.02 -37.04
N ARG A 586 5.10 7.32 -37.20
CA ARG A 586 5.79 8.16 -36.21
C ARG A 586 5.00 8.30 -34.90
N LEU A 587 3.67 8.24 -34.95
CA LEU A 587 2.78 8.38 -33.79
C LEU A 587 2.61 7.07 -33.00
N ALA A 588 3.21 5.97 -33.46
CA ALA A 588 3.13 4.69 -32.76
C ALA A 588 3.71 4.79 -31.35
N TYR A 589 3.04 4.18 -30.38
CA TYR A 589 3.49 4.13 -28.98
C TYR A 589 4.87 3.46 -28.85
N ASN A 590 5.24 2.57 -29.77
CA ASN A 590 6.56 1.95 -29.83
C ASN A 590 7.73 2.94 -30.00
N ASN A 591 7.46 4.16 -30.48
CA ASN A 591 8.47 5.20 -30.63
C ASN A 591 8.62 6.07 -29.37
N GLN A 592 7.72 5.92 -28.40
CA GLN A 592 7.77 6.68 -27.14
C GLN A 592 9.03 6.30 -26.35
N PRO A 593 9.65 7.25 -25.61
CA PRO A 593 10.92 7.03 -24.94
C PRO A 593 10.87 5.85 -23.97
N PHE A 594 9.84 5.77 -23.13
CA PHE A 594 9.68 4.68 -22.15
C PHE A 594 9.69 3.29 -22.78
N PHE A 595 9.03 3.11 -23.93
CA PHE A 595 8.93 1.80 -24.57
C PHE A 595 10.25 1.41 -25.23
N ARG A 596 10.92 2.37 -25.87
CA ARG A 596 12.24 2.17 -26.49
C ARG A 596 13.31 1.82 -25.45
N GLU A 597 13.29 2.50 -24.32
CA GLU A 597 14.23 2.28 -23.23
C GLU A 597 14.05 0.89 -22.61
N LEU A 598 12.81 0.50 -22.26
CA LEU A 598 12.51 -0.84 -21.77
C LEU A 598 12.88 -1.93 -22.78
N LYS A 599 12.54 -1.74 -24.06
CA LYS A 599 12.89 -2.69 -25.12
C LYS A 599 14.41 -2.82 -25.29
N SER A 600 15.14 -1.71 -25.22
CA SER A 600 16.60 -1.71 -25.31
C SER A 600 17.24 -2.42 -24.12
N ARG A 601 16.76 -2.11 -22.90
CA ARG A 601 17.23 -2.73 -21.65
C ARG A 601 17.08 -4.24 -21.66
N TRP A 602 15.93 -4.74 -22.12
CA TRP A 602 15.59 -6.17 -22.10
C TRP A 602 15.78 -6.88 -23.44
N SER A 603 16.70 -6.39 -24.27
CA SER A 603 16.98 -6.99 -25.59
C SER A 603 17.83 -8.27 -25.50
N THR A 604 18.74 -8.36 -24.52
CA THR A 604 19.74 -9.43 -24.43
C THR A 604 19.80 -10.13 -23.07
N ASN A 605 19.76 -9.39 -21.96
CA ASN A 605 19.94 -9.93 -20.61
C ASN A 605 18.59 -10.12 -19.88
N PHE A 606 18.36 -11.31 -19.32
CA PHE A 606 17.17 -11.68 -18.53
C PHE A 606 17.53 -12.35 -17.20
N ASP A 607 18.79 -12.24 -16.77
CA ASP A 607 19.27 -12.88 -15.55
C ASP A 607 18.84 -12.12 -14.29
N GLU A 608 18.62 -10.80 -14.42
CA GLU A 608 18.09 -9.96 -13.34
C GLU A 608 16.61 -10.26 -13.02
N LEU A 609 15.86 -10.92 -13.91
CA LEU A 609 14.43 -11.17 -13.68
C LEU A 609 14.20 -12.14 -12.51
N GLU A 610 13.19 -11.82 -11.70
CA GLU A 610 12.77 -12.68 -10.61
C GLU A 610 12.20 -13.99 -11.15
N LYS A 611 12.66 -15.10 -10.58
CA LYS A 611 12.18 -16.44 -10.92
C LYS A 611 11.12 -16.86 -9.92
N TYR A 612 9.88 -16.97 -10.39
CA TYR A 612 8.74 -17.42 -9.59
C TYR A 612 8.46 -18.90 -9.85
N TRP A 613 8.40 -19.68 -8.78
CA TRP A 613 8.08 -21.11 -8.84
C TRP A 613 6.61 -21.33 -8.52
N VAL A 614 5.98 -22.22 -9.29
CA VAL A 614 4.54 -22.49 -9.17
C VAL A 614 4.27 -23.99 -9.10
N LYS A 615 3.61 -24.41 -8.03
CA LYS A 615 3.04 -25.75 -7.86
C LYS A 615 1.56 -25.71 -8.22
N LEU A 616 1.24 -26.06 -9.46
CA LEU A 616 -0.13 -26.12 -9.96
C LEU A 616 -0.77 -27.49 -9.65
N LYS A 617 -1.93 -27.48 -8.98
CA LYS A 617 -2.80 -28.65 -8.86
C LYS A 617 -4.18 -28.33 -9.42
N LEU A 618 -4.57 -29.12 -10.42
CA LEU A 618 -5.80 -28.96 -11.20
C LEU A 618 -6.77 -30.08 -10.85
N ARG A 619 -8.06 -29.91 -11.10
CA ARG A 619 -9.01 -31.01 -10.94
C ARG A 619 -8.78 -32.13 -11.97
N PHE A 620 -9.04 -33.37 -11.59
CA PHE A 620 -8.90 -34.53 -12.48
C PHE A 620 -9.93 -34.54 -13.62
N ASN A 621 -11.19 -34.24 -13.32
CA ASN A 621 -12.32 -34.33 -14.26
C ASN A 621 -13.34 -33.21 -14.05
N GLU A 622 -14.33 -33.13 -14.95
CA GLU A 622 -15.44 -32.16 -14.92
C GLU A 622 -16.18 -32.14 -13.58
N THR A 623 -16.37 -33.32 -12.97
CA THR A 623 -17.11 -33.49 -11.72
C THR A 623 -16.30 -33.10 -10.47
N GLY A 624 -15.01 -32.78 -10.62
CA GLY A 624 -14.19 -32.23 -9.54
C GLY A 624 -13.72 -33.25 -8.49
N MET A 625 -13.59 -34.54 -8.84
CA MET A 625 -13.37 -35.60 -7.83
C MET A 625 -12.11 -35.42 -6.96
N GLN A 626 -10.98 -34.99 -7.52
CA GLN A 626 -9.73 -34.79 -6.78
C GLN A 626 -8.76 -33.84 -7.49
N PRO A 627 -7.87 -33.15 -6.76
CA PRO A 627 -6.80 -32.38 -7.36
C PRO A 627 -5.62 -33.28 -7.79
N ILE A 628 -5.19 -33.15 -9.03
CA ILE A 628 -4.01 -33.77 -9.63
C ILE A 628 -2.92 -32.73 -9.88
N ARG A 629 -1.66 -33.17 -9.89
CA ARG A 629 -0.54 -32.31 -10.25
C ARG A 629 -0.58 -32.00 -11.74
N TYR A 630 -0.23 -30.76 -12.09
CA TYR A 630 -0.01 -30.40 -13.48
C TYR A 630 1.11 -31.25 -14.11
N GLU A 631 1.04 -31.47 -15.43
CA GLU A 631 1.97 -32.35 -16.15
C GLU A 631 3.42 -31.86 -16.05
N ARG A 632 3.63 -30.54 -16.07
CA ARG A 632 4.92 -29.90 -15.83
C ARG A 632 4.97 -29.44 -14.37
N TYR A 633 5.37 -30.31 -13.44
CA TYR A 633 5.37 -30.01 -12.00
C TYR A 633 6.75 -30.25 -11.35
N PRO A 634 7.32 -29.26 -10.64
CA PRO A 634 6.89 -27.86 -10.54
C PRO A 634 7.21 -27.06 -11.82
N THR A 635 6.43 -26.03 -12.12
CA THR A 635 6.74 -25.04 -13.17
C THR A 635 7.37 -23.78 -12.60
N PHE A 636 7.98 -22.97 -13.46
CA PHE A 636 8.43 -21.63 -13.11
C PHE A 636 8.23 -20.68 -14.28
N TYR A 637 8.24 -19.38 -13.98
CA TYR A 637 8.30 -18.31 -14.97
C TYR A 637 9.22 -17.20 -14.45
N LYS A 638 9.78 -16.41 -15.37
CA LYS A 638 10.55 -15.22 -15.04
C LYS A 638 9.70 -13.97 -15.26
N ALA A 639 9.69 -13.04 -14.30
CA ALA A 639 8.93 -11.80 -14.45
C ALA A 639 9.62 -10.60 -13.78
N ALA A 640 9.07 -9.42 -14.03
CA ALA A 640 9.59 -8.16 -13.52
C ALA A 640 9.20 -7.95 -12.04
N ASP A 641 10.09 -7.34 -11.27
CA ASP A 641 9.80 -6.78 -9.94
C ASP A 641 9.64 -5.26 -10.07
N LEU A 642 9.24 -4.58 -9.00
CA LEU A 642 9.10 -3.13 -8.93
C LEU A 642 10.38 -2.38 -9.34
N ARG A 643 11.55 -2.97 -9.07
CA ARG A 643 12.86 -2.42 -9.43
C ARG A 643 13.19 -2.51 -10.92
N HIS A 644 12.51 -3.39 -11.65
CA HIS A 644 12.72 -3.60 -13.09
C HIS A 644 11.86 -2.65 -13.95
N GLY A 645 10.84 -2.01 -13.37
CA GLY A 645 10.09 -0.96 -14.02
C GLY A 645 10.81 0.38 -14.01
N MET A 646 10.19 1.36 -14.66
CA MET A 646 10.70 2.73 -14.74
C MET A 646 9.62 3.76 -14.44
N TRP A 647 9.98 4.80 -13.72
CA TRP A 647 9.16 5.99 -13.54
C TRP A 647 9.48 7.01 -14.63
N SER A 648 8.46 7.64 -15.20
CA SER A 648 8.63 8.73 -16.15
C SER A 648 8.89 10.04 -15.41
N GLU A 649 9.52 10.98 -16.12
CA GLU A 649 9.51 12.39 -15.72
C GLU A 649 8.06 12.90 -15.60
N PRO A 650 7.77 13.79 -14.63
CA PRO A 650 6.45 14.40 -14.53
C PRO A 650 6.16 15.31 -15.72
N TYR A 651 4.96 15.22 -16.26
CA TYR A 651 4.55 16.10 -17.35
C TYR A 651 3.06 16.43 -17.31
N TYR A 652 2.68 17.56 -17.91
CA TYR A 652 1.28 17.93 -18.08
C TYR A 652 0.73 17.40 -19.41
N ASP A 653 -0.33 16.61 -19.37
CA ASP A 653 -0.95 16.04 -20.58
C ASP A 653 -1.98 17.01 -21.20
N CYS A 654 -1.50 17.97 -22.00
CA CYS A 654 -2.36 18.98 -22.62
C CYS A 654 -3.23 18.42 -23.77
N SER A 655 -2.67 17.52 -24.60
CA SER A 655 -3.31 16.98 -25.79
C SER A 655 -4.09 15.68 -25.55
N GLY A 656 -3.76 14.96 -24.49
CA GLY A 656 -4.40 13.69 -24.17
C GLY A 656 -5.70 13.85 -23.36
N PRO A 657 -6.31 12.72 -23.00
CA PRO A 657 -7.61 12.73 -22.34
C PRO A 657 -7.54 13.11 -20.86
N VAL A 658 -6.37 13.00 -20.22
CA VAL A 658 -6.20 13.24 -18.78
C VAL A 658 -5.42 14.54 -18.58
N LYS A 659 -6.11 15.68 -18.60
CA LYS A 659 -5.50 17.02 -18.52
C LYS A 659 -5.03 17.39 -17.12
N LYS A 660 -3.95 16.75 -16.66
CA LYS A 660 -3.34 16.89 -15.32
C LYS A 660 -1.82 16.77 -15.39
N TRP A 661 -1.15 17.15 -14.30
CA TRP A 661 0.25 16.79 -14.05
C TRP A 661 0.32 15.31 -13.69
N LEU A 662 0.97 14.52 -14.54
CA LEU A 662 1.03 13.08 -14.42
C LEU A 662 2.45 12.59 -14.25
N VAL A 663 2.59 11.56 -13.42
CA VAL A 663 3.77 10.71 -13.34
C VAL A 663 3.35 9.29 -13.74
N LYS A 664 4.15 8.63 -14.56
CA LYS A 664 3.84 7.29 -15.07
C LYS A 664 4.83 6.27 -14.56
N TYR A 665 4.33 5.09 -14.25
CA TYR A 665 5.15 3.91 -14.00
C TYR A 665 4.94 2.89 -15.11
N ALA A 666 6.02 2.34 -15.68
CA ALA A 666 5.97 1.33 -16.72
C ALA A 666 6.70 0.04 -16.29
N ALA A 667 6.00 -1.09 -16.37
CA ALA A 667 6.48 -2.43 -16.04
C ALA A 667 6.58 -3.32 -17.29
N PRO A 668 7.74 -3.94 -17.58
CA PRO A 668 7.90 -4.83 -18.73
C PRO A 668 7.31 -6.22 -18.48
N PHE A 669 6.86 -6.91 -19.54
CA PHE A 669 6.44 -8.31 -19.48
C PHE A 669 7.05 -9.15 -20.62
N PHE A 670 7.20 -10.45 -20.36
CA PHE A 670 8.04 -11.35 -21.13
C PHE A 670 7.32 -12.63 -21.53
N GLY A 671 7.70 -13.21 -22.66
CA GLY A 671 7.13 -14.49 -23.09
C GLY A 671 8.13 -15.25 -23.95
N TRP A 672 7.80 -16.50 -24.27
CA TRP A 672 8.60 -17.26 -25.22
C TRP A 672 8.49 -16.71 -26.64
N ASP A 673 9.57 -16.77 -27.41
CA ASP A 673 9.52 -16.59 -28.86
C ASP A 673 8.62 -17.66 -29.50
N SER A 674 8.20 -17.41 -30.75
CA SER A 674 7.44 -18.31 -31.62
C SER A 674 7.99 -19.75 -31.66
N LEU A 675 9.31 -19.93 -31.65
CA LEU A 675 9.98 -21.25 -31.61
C LEU A 675 10.17 -21.79 -30.18
N ARG A 676 9.75 -21.06 -29.15
CA ARG A 676 9.90 -21.37 -27.71
C ARG A 676 11.32 -21.68 -27.24
N GLN A 677 12.34 -21.08 -27.85
CA GLN A 677 13.76 -21.31 -27.50
C GLN A 677 14.35 -20.26 -26.56
N LYS A 678 13.93 -19.00 -26.70
CA LYS A 678 14.48 -17.87 -25.96
C LYS A 678 13.36 -17.01 -25.37
N LEU A 679 13.59 -16.48 -24.18
CA LEU A 679 12.72 -15.48 -23.56
C LEU A 679 12.86 -14.14 -24.31
N GLU A 680 11.74 -13.51 -24.62
CA GLU A 680 11.71 -12.22 -25.31
C GLU A 680 10.83 -11.20 -24.61
N PHE A 681 11.17 -9.93 -24.79
CA PHE A 681 10.33 -8.81 -24.41
C PHE A 681 9.07 -8.79 -25.29
N LYS A 682 7.89 -8.86 -24.67
CA LYS A 682 6.60 -8.86 -25.38
C LYS A 682 5.90 -7.51 -25.32
N GLY A 683 6.18 -6.70 -24.30
CA GLY A 683 5.56 -5.39 -24.13
C GLY A 683 5.74 -4.80 -22.74
N ALA A 684 4.99 -3.73 -22.46
CA ALA A 684 4.99 -3.07 -21.15
C ALA A 684 3.58 -2.65 -20.72
N VAL A 685 3.31 -2.66 -19.41
CA VAL A 685 2.11 -2.11 -18.78
C VAL A 685 2.47 -0.76 -18.17
N GLN A 686 1.64 0.25 -18.36
CA GLN A 686 1.83 1.59 -17.81
C GLN A 686 0.64 2.01 -16.97
N VAL A 687 0.90 2.71 -15.86
CA VAL A 687 -0.11 3.40 -15.05
C VAL A 687 0.28 4.86 -14.87
N ALA A 688 -0.70 5.75 -14.83
CA ALA A 688 -0.50 7.18 -14.61
C ALA A 688 -1.24 7.64 -13.34
N VAL A 689 -0.53 8.40 -12.52
CA VAL A 689 -1.01 8.99 -11.26
C VAL A 689 -0.87 10.51 -11.29
N ASP A 690 -1.72 11.20 -10.53
CA ASP A 690 -1.67 12.66 -10.41
C ASP A 690 -0.50 13.08 -9.50
N LEU A 691 0.45 13.84 -10.05
CA LEU A 691 1.61 14.36 -9.32
C LEU A 691 1.19 15.16 -8.09
N LEU A 692 0.11 15.94 -8.20
CA LEU A 692 -0.30 16.87 -7.15
C LEU A 692 -0.87 16.17 -5.90
N ARG A 693 -1.06 14.84 -5.97
CA ARG A 693 -1.46 14.01 -4.82
C ARG A 693 -0.27 13.53 -3.99
N MET A 694 0.95 13.71 -4.48
CA MET A 694 2.18 13.33 -3.78
C MET A 694 2.56 14.39 -2.74
N ASP A 695 3.05 13.96 -1.58
CA ASP A 695 3.67 14.83 -0.59
C ASP A 695 5.10 15.20 -1.00
N ILE A 696 5.46 16.48 -0.90
CA ILE A 696 6.85 16.93 -1.13
C ILE A 696 7.68 16.87 0.16
N ASN A 697 8.98 16.59 0.04
CA ASN A 697 9.90 16.60 1.18
C ASN A 697 10.86 17.78 1.11
N GLN A 698 10.65 18.77 1.99
CA GLN A 698 11.45 19.99 2.05
C GLN A 698 12.64 19.93 3.03
N CYS A 699 12.74 18.85 3.80
CA CYS A 699 13.78 18.71 4.82
C CYS A 699 15.17 18.47 4.20
N PRO A 700 16.25 18.70 4.97
CA PRO A 700 17.61 18.42 4.51
C PRO A 700 17.79 16.94 4.18
N ALA A 701 18.53 16.65 3.11
CA ALA A 701 18.90 15.31 2.70
C ALA A 701 20.36 15.29 2.23
N GLU A 702 20.93 14.09 2.04
CA GLU A 702 22.29 13.91 1.56
C GLU A 702 22.48 14.51 0.14
N TYR A 703 23.70 14.89 -0.20
CA TYR A 703 23.97 15.66 -1.43
C TYR A 703 23.61 14.87 -2.70
N PHE A 704 23.80 13.54 -2.70
CA PHE A 704 23.53 12.67 -3.85
C PHE A 704 22.04 12.33 -4.04
N VAL A 705 21.19 12.61 -3.06
CA VAL A 705 19.75 12.38 -3.17
C VAL A 705 19.15 13.42 -4.10
N GLN A 706 18.59 12.97 -5.23
CA GLN A 706 17.96 13.82 -6.24
C GLN A 706 16.55 14.24 -5.79
N ASN A 707 16.47 15.32 -5.02
CA ASN A 707 15.23 15.96 -4.60
C ASN A 707 15.38 17.46 -4.77
N VAL A 708 14.55 18.07 -5.62
CA VAL A 708 14.54 19.51 -5.86
C VAL A 708 14.11 20.31 -4.64
N PHE A 709 13.27 19.74 -3.79
CA PHE A 709 12.71 20.43 -2.63
C PHE A 709 13.61 20.36 -1.40
N LYS A 710 14.69 19.56 -1.42
CA LYS A 710 15.54 19.38 -0.25
C LYS A 710 16.13 20.71 0.22
N ASP A 711 16.26 20.85 1.53
CA ASP A 711 16.85 22.03 2.17
C ASP A 711 16.12 23.36 1.91
N THR A 712 14.86 23.31 1.45
CA THR A 712 14.01 24.51 1.23
C THR A 712 13.16 24.90 2.45
N HIS A 713 13.18 24.09 3.51
CA HIS A 713 12.45 24.35 4.76
C HIS A 713 12.85 25.68 5.42
N ARG A 714 11.94 26.21 6.26
CA ARG A 714 12.09 27.49 6.97
C ARG A 714 12.40 27.36 8.46
N CYS A 715 12.58 26.14 8.96
CA CYS A 715 13.01 25.91 10.34
C CYS A 715 14.33 26.62 10.68
N ASP A 716 14.42 27.20 11.87
CA ASP A 716 15.67 27.76 12.38
C ASP A 716 16.68 26.66 12.67
N ARG A 717 17.77 26.63 11.89
CA ARG A 717 18.83 25.61 11.98
C ARG A 717 19.62 25.63 13.28
N LYS A 718 19.59 26.73 14.04
CA LYS A 718 20.32 26.83 15.30
C LYS A 718 19.56 26.18 16.46
N THR A 719 18.24 26.18 16.40
CA THR A 719 17.37 25.83 17.54
C THR A 719 16.44 24.66 17.24
N SER A 720 16.24 24.30 15.98
CA SER A 720 15.32 23.26 15.53
C SER A 720 15.86 22.46 14.34
N TYR A 721 15.27 21.30 14.11
CA TYR A 721 15.52 20.45 12.94
C TYR A 721 14.20 20.10 12.23
N CYS A 722 14.29 19.80 10.94
CA CYS A 722 13.13 19.52 10.10
C CYS A 722 12.78 18.03 10.11
N VAL A 723 11.50 17.71 10.26
CA VAL A 723 10.96 16.35 10.09
C VAL A 723 9.79 16.41 9.10
N PRO A 724 9.78 15.62 8.02
CA PRO A 724 8.70 15.64 7.04
C PRO A 724 7.39 15.14 7.65
N ILE A 725 6.27 15.72 7.23
CA ILE A 725 4.91 15.29 7.58
C ILE A 725 4.23 14.83 6.30
N GLN A 726 3.67 13.63 6.33
CA GLN A 726 2.88 13.09 5.22
C GLN A 726 1.44 13.57 5.30
N GLY A 727 0.76 13.58 4.16
CA GLY A 727 -0.64 13.94 4.04
C GLY A 727 -0.94 15.41 3.78
N ARG A 728 0.06 16.20 3.41
CA ARG A 728 -0.08 17.63 3.06
C ARG A 728 -0.15 17.87 1.55
N ARG A 729 -0.10 16.79 0.75
CA ARG A 729 -0.10 16.78 -0.72
C ARG A 729 1.03 17.63 -1.28
N PHE A 730 0.89 18.05 -2.53
CA PHE A 730 1.91 18.82 -3.25
C PHE A 730 1.85 20.31 -2.86
N GLU A 731 2.05 20.58 -1.57
CA GLU A 731 2.01 21.91 -0.96
C GLU A 731 3.24 22.17 -0.09
N THR A 732 3.61 23.44 0.06
CA THR A 732 4.69 23.84 0.97
C THR A 732 4.28 23.69 2.43
N GLY A 733 5.29 23.54 3.29
CA GLY A 733 5.09 23.39 4.72
C GLY A 733 4.76 21.97 5.16
N GLY A 734 5.00 20.97 4.31
CA GLY A 734 4.85 19.54 4.61
C GLY A 734 5.89 18.99 5.60
N TYR A 735 6.21 19.74 6.66
CA TYR A 735 7.20 19.39 7.67
C TYR A 735 6.85 20.02 9.02
N LYS A 736 7.45 19.49 10.09
CA LYS A 736 7.49 20.12 11.42
C LYS A 736 8.91 20.52 11.77
N CYS A 737 9.04 21.63 12.48
CA CYS A 737 10.29 22.05 13.10
C CYS A 737 10.30 21.61 14.55
N GLU A 738 11.02 20.53 14.85
CA GLU A 738 11.19 20.00 16.20
C GLU A 738 12.43 20.63 16.85
N CYS A 739 12.34 20.97 18.14
CA CYS A 739 13.44 21.58 18.86
C CYS A 739 14.60 20.59 19.04
N ILE A 740 15.85 21.06 18.86
CA ILE A 740 17.03 20.24 19.12
C ILE A 740 17.25 20.06 20.64
N GLN A 741 18.11 19.11 21.00
CA GLN A 741 18.49 18.86 22.39
C GLN A 741 19.00 20.15 23.08
N GLY A 742 18.48 20.42 24.29
CA GLY A 742 18.80 21.63 25.04
C GLY A 742 17.96 22.86 24.69
N TYR A 743 17.04 22.74 23.74
CA TYR A 743 16.04 23.76 23.41
C TYR A 743 14.63 23.26 23.72
N GLU A 744 13.70 24.19 23.96
CA GLU A 744 12.32 23.89 24.34
C GLU A 744 11.31 24.75 23.58
N TYR A 745 10.12 24.17 23.36
CA TYR A 745 8.98 24.85 22.78
C TYR A 745 8.29 25.70 23.86
N GLN A 746 8.27 27.02 23.66
CA GLN A 746 7.96 27.97 24.73
C GLN A 746 6.49 28.41 24.82
N TYR A 747 5.62 27.98 23.91
CA TYR A 747 4.27 28.53 23.76
C TYR A 747 3.18 27.64 24.37
N GLU A 748 2.08 28.27 24.82
CA GLU A 748 0.88 27.59 25.32
C GLU A 748 0.01 27.09 24.16
N ASP A 749 0.54 26.14 23.39
CA ASP A 749 -0.17 25.50 22.28
C ASP A 749 -0.33 23.99 22.54
N PRO A 750 -1.33 23.32 21.93
CA PRO A 750 -1.52 21.86 22.06
C PRO A 750 -0.45 21.04 21.31
N ILE A 751 0.54 21.70 20.70
CA ILE A 751 1.61 21.08 19.91
C ILE A 751 2.97 21.38 20.54
N THR A 752 3.98 20.55 20.23
CA THR A 752 5.35 20.69 20.77
C THR A 752 6.38 21.08 19.70
N TYR A 753 5.91 21.52 18.54
CA TYR A 753 6.73 21.84 17.37
C TYR A 753 6.10 23.00 16.60
N PHE A 754 6.87 23.63 15.70
CA PHE A 754 6.31 24.62 14.78
C PHE A 754 5.86 23.95 13.48
N ASP A 755 4.61 24.15 13.09
CA ASP A 755 4.06 23.63 11.83
C ASP A 755 4.71 24.35 10.64
N GLY A 756 5.24 23.60 9.68
CA GLY A 756 5.87 24.12 8.47
C GLY A 756 4.93 24.98 7.64
N GLN A 757 3.64 24.67 7.57
CA GLN A 757 2.68 25.52 6.84
C GLN A 757 2.60 26.93 7.45
N LEU A 758 2.64 27.00 8.78
CA LEU A 758 2.70 28.28 9.48
C LEU A 758 4.01 29.01 9.19
N MET A 759 5.14 28.30 9.24
CA MET A 759 6.46 28.87 8.92
C MET A 759 6.47 29.49 7.52
N GLU A 760 5.98 28.78 6.51
CA GLU A 760 5.93 29.25 5.12
C GLU A 760 4.97 30.43 4.93
N ALA A 761 3.82 30.41 5.61
CA ALA A 761 2.85 31.51 5.58
C ALA A 761 3.44 32.80 6.17
N GLU A 762 4.09 32.71 7.33
CA GLU A 762 4.74 33.86 7.98
C GLU A 762 5.96 34.35 7.20
N PHE A 763 6.68 33.44 6.52
CA PHE A 763 7.75 33.81 5.61
C PHE A 763 7.22 34.55 4.37
N ASN A 764 6.07 34.14 3.83
CA ASN A 764 5.38 34.85 2.75
C ASN A 764 4.96 36.28 3.16
N ASN A 765 4.59 36.49 4.44
CA ASN A 765 4.34 37.83 4.97
C ASN A 765 5.61 38.71 4.95
N ILE A 766 6.78 38.14 5.25
CA ILE A 766 8.08 38.85 5.15
C ILE A 766 8.37 39.26 3.70
N ILE A 767 8.10 38.37 2.73
CA ILE A 767 8.29 38.65 1.31
C ILE A 767 7.37 39.80 0.88
N LYS A 768 6.09 39.77 1.29
CA LYS A 768 5.08 40.80 1.00
C LYS A 768 5.23 42.09 1.81
N ASP A 769 6.19 42.13 2.72
CA ASP A 769 6.47 43.30 3.58
C ASP A 769 5.31 43.67 4.53
N THR A 770 4.58 42.66 4.98
CA THR A 770 3.46 42.80 5.92
C THR A 770 3.89 42.39 7.33
N ASN A 771 3.03 42.61 8.32
CA ASN A 771 3.25 42.14 9.69
C ASN A 771 3.47 40.62 9.71
N SER A 772 4.50 40.16 10.41
CA SER A 772 4.89 38.75 10.46
C SER A 772 5.36 38.38 11.87
N ARG A 773 5.06 37.16 12.30
CA ARG A 773 5.55 36.60 13.58
C ARG A 773 6.73 35.65 13.42
N PHE A 774 7.36 35.62 12.24
CA PHE A 774 8.38 34.63 11.90
C PHE A 774 9.55 34.57 12.90
N ASP A 775 10.01 35.71 13.44
CA ASP A 775 11.11 35.74 14.41
C ASP A 775 10.78 35.02 15.74
N PHE A 776 9.49 34.87 16.07
CA PHE A 776 9.02 34.13 17.24
C PHE A 776 8.96 32.62 17.02
N LEU A 777 9.04 32.15 15.78
CA LEU A 777 8.92 30.72 15.44
C LEU A 777 10.27 29.99 15.54
N LYS A 778 10.94 30.17 16.67
CA LYS A 778 12.23 29.52 17.01
C LYS A 778 12.16 28.93 18.41
N CYS A 779 12.89 27.84 18.64
CA CYS A 779 12.94 27.24 19.96
C CYS A 779 13.83 28.08 20.88
N ARG A 780 13.51 28.13 22.18
CA ARG A 780 14.35 28.84 23.16
C ARG A 780 15.30 27.87 23.86
N LEU A 781 16.38 28.40 24.44
CA LEU A 781 17.29 27.60 25.25
C LEU A 781 16.56 27.10 26.52
N ALA A 782 16.64 25.80 26.81
CA ALA A 782 16.01 25.19 27.96
C ALA A 782 16.66 25.68 29.27
N GLY A 783 15.84 26.03 30.27
CA GLY A 783 16.33 26.44 31.60
C GLY A 783 16.97 27.83 31.69
N ALA A 784 16.96 28.64 30.62
CA ALA A 784 17.52 30.00 30.64
C ALA A 784 16.86 30.95 31.67
N VAL A 785 15.65 30.62 32.14
CA VAL A 785 14.92 31.42 33.15
C VAL A 785 15.16 30.90 34.58
N SER A 786 15.72 29.69 34.77
CA SER A 786 16.03 29.15 36.10
C SER A 786 17.40 29.61 36.64
N THR A 787 18.24 30.20 35.80
CA THR A 787 19.40 30.97 36.28
C THR A 787 18.93 32.31 36.82
N SER A 788 18.30 32.31 37.99
CA SER A 788 18.37 33.49 38.85
C SER A 788 19.84 33.59 39.26
N SER A 789 20.55 34.58 38.75
CA SER A 789 21.83 34.98 39.33
C SER A 789 21.58 35.29 40.80
N SER A 790 21.88 34.34 41.68
CA SER A 790 21.76 34.55 43.11
C SER A 790 22.71 35.68 43.47
N SER A 791 22.15 36.87 43.73
CA SER A 791 22.91 38.07 44.04
C SER A 791 23.82 37.85 45.25
N LEU A 792 23.43 36.94 46.14
CA LEU A 792 24.21 36.44 47.29
C LEU A 792 25.49 35.70 46.89
N LEU A 793 25.44 34.87 45.84
CA LEU A 793 26.60 34.10 45.38
C LEU A 793 27.64 34.99 44.68
N LEU A 794 27.17 35.98 43.90
CA LEU A 794 28.02 37.02 43.34
C LEU A 794 28.65 37.90 44.43
N LEU A 795 27.87 38.31 45.44
CA LEU A 795 28.39 39.04 46.61
C LEU A 795 29.43 38.23 47.39
N PHE A 796 29.20 36.93 47.58
CA PHE A 796 30.14 36.04 48.26
C PHE A 796 31.45 35.91 47.49
N VAL A 797 31.40 35.74 46.18
CA VAL A 797 32.62 35.67 45.34
C VAL A 797 33.38 36.99 45.37
N VAL A 798 32.69 38.14 45.32
CA VAL A 798 33.33 39.47 45.43
C VAL A 798 33.97 39.67 46.80
N LEU A 799 33.30 39.27 47.89
CA LEU A 799 33.85 39.33 49.25
C LEU A 799 35.07 38.43 49.42
N VAL A 800 35.01 37.20 48.91
CA VAL A 800 36.14 36.27 48.92
C VAL A 800 37.32 36.85 48.12
N GLN A 801 37.08 37.46 46.96
CA GLN A 801 38.12 38.14 46.18
C GLN A 801 38.75 39.32 46.94
N GLN A 802 37.95 40.08 47.69
CA GLN A 802 38.46 41.18 48.52
C GLN A 802 39.29 40.68 49.70
N VAL A 803 38.90 39.57 50.32
CA VAL A 803 39.67 38.91 51.39
C VAL A 803 41.00 38.37 50.85
N PHE A 804 41.00 37.69 49.69
CA PHE A 804 42.23 37.24 49.05
C PHE A 804 43.14 38.39 48.60
N ARG A 805 42.58 39.51 48.11
CA ARG A 805 43.36 40.72 47.79
C ARG A 805 43.98 41.38 49.03
N LYS A 806 43.33 41.31 50.19
CA LYS A 806 43.90 41.77 51.47
C LYS A 806 44.97 40.82 51.98
N ALA A 807 44.77 39.50 51.84
CA ALA A 807 45.75 38.49 52.23
C ALA A 807 47.03 38.51 51.36
N ALA A 808 46.93 38.91 50.09
CA ALA A 808 48.09 39.04 49.19
C ALA A 808 48.86 40.37 49.33
N ARG A 809 48.42 41.29 50.20
CA ARG A 809 49.10 42.57 50.51
C ARG A 809 49.81 42.57 51.87
N HIS A 810 49.71 41.48 52.61
CA HIS A 810 50.56 41.14 53.75
C HIS A 810 51.52 40.03 53.32
#